data_AF-A0A956JSE7-F1
#
_entry.id   AF-A0A956JSE7-F1
#
_cell.length_a   1.000
_cell.length_b   1.000
_cell.length_c   1.000
_cell.angle_alpha   90.00
_cell.angle_beta   90.00
_cell.angle_gamma   90.00
#
_symmetry.space_group_name_H-M   'P 1'
#
loop_
_entity.id
_entity.type
_entity.pdbx_description
1 polymer ?
#
loop_
_entity_poly.entity_id
_entity_poly.type
_entity_poly.pdbx_seq_one_letter_code
_entity_poly.pdbx_strand_id
1 'polypeptide(L)'
;MIFRSVLVPVMLAALLACGCSSDANNNNNTPATFEEACAQVPGCQTPENAVDGPSVAIWQVMLQRDASGAASVGEVREVDVPSGTGVPQGPLWGAYRLVAYDAAGKVLDAQAIRFPERLVVETVDGTSEETDFTNKASSALGYLEVDASVAKIAITDADGNQLDARDAPAPGERRSASLAGVRRSAVLQATARTPCSHVLLLEQSDTALFTDAIVNEGYKLAPLPLSAQAVIQAALGRLTPLACAAVGRIAFVASDTTTTGAWVNGRFGDMMIINANFDVEGHTFDDAGLTNAVTRSILEGSVVHEAGHNVWRLLNMEGANNVAFADGWWTERQRGPARAAIARTRMLRGFGYEWRRVHDSFVAQGWAKPYATYPLARFSSATPSDEDLVRHGFMSIYGNLDDAEDIAELMRWPIFGAASRAAGLADGWGLLETADVGCVQMGAHGDKSVPQKLAVIYTKLAFMHDLGLISDQAFTRCAGSNISIPTPVNGFTVYESGSEKRRFDKSPSAIIGSRSDSYVFVMTAEGTASFDNADYAATVRLELQLQSFGLLEQLLGAPDVNLVAWPRGLYPLAAGSPNTFSLAMPDQPFGDFQSTKGWVLVTNATNELIVGSVYLEQAFRPRAGVPQTFDPPLQFRFRMKK
;
A
#
# COMPACT_ATOMS: atom_id res chain seq x y z
N MET A 1 3.22 -74.97 11.74
CA MET A 1 3.40 -73.94 10.70
C MET A 1 2.80 -72.65 11.25
N ILE A 2 3.49 -71.85 12.05
CA ILE A 2 4.62 -70.93 11.78
C ILE A 2 4.33 -69.94 10.65
N PHE A 3 3.94 -68.71 11.02
CA PHE A 3 4.39 -67.42 10.47
C PHE A 3 4.08 -66.35 11.54
N ARG A 4 4.99 -66.11 12.49
CA ARG A 4 6.01 -65.04 12.53
C ARG A 4 5.44 -63.61 12.49
N SER A 5 5.21 -63.10 13.69
CA SER A 5 5.23 -61.69 14.07
C SER A 5 6.59 -61.05 13.75
N VAL A 6 6.57 -59.83 13.22
CA VAL A 6 7.72 -58.92 13.21
C VAL A 6 7.31 -57.67 13.98
N LEU A 7 7.86 -57.53 15.18
CA LEU A 7 7.91 -56.27 15.93
C LEU A 7 8.95 -55.35 15.29
N VAL A 8 8.60 -54.07 15.11
CA VAL A 8 9.56 -52.96 15.08
C VAL A 8 9.09 -51.93 16.12
N PRO A 9 9.93 -51.56 17.11
CA PRO A 9 9.62 -50.52 18.08
C PRO A 9 10.11 -49.17 17.55
N VAL A 10 9.25 -48.16 17.51
CA VAL A 10 9.68 -46.76 17.38
C VAL A 10 9.26 -46.02 18.63
N MET A 11 10.28 -45.44 19.27
CA MET A 11 10.29 -44.71 20.52
C MET A 11 9.15 -43.69 20.64
N LEU A 12 8.30 -43.92 21.63
CA LEU A 12 7.40 -42.92 22.21
C LEU A 12 8.07 -42.40 23.50
N ALA A 13 8.92 -41.38 23.38
CA ALA A 13 9.54 -40.72 24.53
C ALA A 13 10.03 -39.30 24.17
N ALA A 14 9.09 -38.35 24.02
CA ALA A 14 9.35 -36.90 24.14
C ALA A 14 8.06 -36.03 24.13
N LEU A 15 6.94 -36.46 24.71
CA LEU A 15 5.68 -35.68 24.69
C LEU A 15 4.90 -35.68 26.02
N LEU A 16 5.61 -35.71 27.14
CA LEU A 16 5.01 -35.47 28.47
C LEU A 16 5.90 -34.55 29.30
N ALA A 17 5.93 -33.29 28.87
CA ALA A 17 6.22 -32.15 29.74
C ALA A 17 5.28 -30.99 29.36
N CYS A 18 3.99 -31.28 29.17
CA CYS A 18 2.95 -30.26 29.39
C CYS A 18 2.80 -30.11 30.90
N GLY A 19 3.67 -29.29 31.48
CA GLY A 19 3.46 -28.76 32.81
C GLY A 19 2.23 -27.87 32.76
N CYS A 20 1.09 -28.38 33.21
CA CYS A 20 0.00 -27.55 33.70
C CYS A 20 0.50 -26.81 34.95
N SER A 21 1.23 -25.72 34.75
CA SER A 21 1.44 -24.70 35.77
C SER A 21 0.25 -23.75 35.69
N SER A 22 -0.74 -24.02 36.53
CA SER A 22 -1.87 -23.14 36.81
C SER A 22 -1.55 -22.07 37.85
N ASP A 23 -0.26 -21.81 38.11
CA ASP A 23 0.18 -20.69 38.93
C ASP A 23 0.58 -19.55 37.99
N ALA A 24 -0.45 -18.96 37.36
CA ALA A 24 -0.33 -17.66 36.73
C ALA A 24 -0.11 -16.61 37.84
N ASN A 25 1.15 -16.49 38.27
CA ASN A 25 1.65 -15.20 38.71
C ASN A 25 1.41 -14.22 37.56
N ASN A 26 0.28 -13.51 37.64
CA ASN A 26 0.02 -12.24 36.97
C ASN A 26 1.03 -11.20 37.46
N ASN A 27 2.32 -11.47 37.26
CA ASN A 27 3.30 -10.41 37.26
C ASN A 27 2.96 -9.60 36.02
N ASN A 28 2.27 -8.48 36.24
CA ASN A 28 2.22 -7.33 35.36
C ASN A 28 3.67 -6.89 35.09
N ASN A 29 4.38 -7.64 34.26
CA ASN A 29 5.74 -7.35 33.83
C ASN A 29 5.65 -6.28 32.76
N THR A 30 5.22 -5.08 33.16
CA THR A 30 5.49 -3.86 32.40
C THR A 30 6.98 -3.86 32.10
N PRO A 31 7.38 -3.87 30.82
CA PRO A 31 8.79 -3.94 30.45
C PRO A 31 9.53 -2.74 31.04
N ALA A 32 10.68 -2.97 31.66
CA ALA A 32 11.50 -1.91 32.26
C ALA A 32 12.36 -1.19 31.20
N THR A 33 12.59 -1.85 30.07
CA THR A 33 13.37 -1.34 28.94
C THR A 33 12.66 -1.55 27.61
N PHE A 34 13.03 -0.76 26.60
CA PHE A 34 12.50 -0.92 25.26
C PHE A 34 12.90 -2.29 24.67
N GLU A 35 14.11 -2.75 24.96
CA GLU A 35 14.62 -4.05 24.53
C GLU A 35 13.79 -5.21 25.07
N GLU A 36 13.37 -5.13 26.35
CA GLU A 36 12.44 -6.08 26.95
C GLU A 36 11.06 -6.05 26.29
N ALA A 37 10.51 -4.86 26.02
CA ALA A 37 9.25 -4.72 25.31
C ALA A 37 9.33 -5.32 23.91
N CYS A 38 10.42 -5.02 23.20
CA CYS A 38 10.68 -5.46 21.83
C CYS A 38 10.91 -6.98 21.74
N ALA A 39 11.43 -7.61 22.79
CA ALA A 39 11.53 -9.07 22.90
C ALA A 39 10.15 -9.75 23.02
N GLN A 40 9.13 -9.04 23.51
CA GLN A 40 7.75 -9.56 23.67
C GLN A 40 6.89 -9.37 22.42
N VAL A 41 7.33 -8.54 21.45
CA VAL A 41 6.58 -8.22 20.24
C VAL A 41 7.23 -8.87 19.01
N PRO A 42 6.58 -9.86 18.38
CA PRO A 42 7.08 -10.48 17.15
C PRO A 42 7.32 -9.47 16.03
N GLY A 43 8.51 -9.52 15.42
CA GLY A 43 8.89 -8.60 14.34
C GLY A 43 9.51 -7.28 14.80
N CYS A 44 9.50 -6.98 16.12
CA CYS A 44 10.14 -5.77 16.63
C CYS A 44 11.68 -5.85 16.50
N GLN A 45 12.30 -6.93 16.99
CA GLN A 45 13.77 -7.10 16.94
C GLN A 45 14.29 -7.49 15.55
N THR A 46 13.49 -8.21 14.78
CA THR A 46 13.82 -8.69 13.43
C THR A 46 12.74 -8.25 12.45
N PRO A 47 12.79 -7.00 11.96
CA PRO A 47 11.85 -6.48 10.97
C PRO A 47 11.82 -7.33 9.70
N GLU A 48 10.63 -7.47 9.10
CA GLU A 48 10.44 -8.23 7.85
C GLU A 48 11.19 -7.58 6.68
N ASN A 49 11.16 -6.24 6.61
CA ASN A 49 11.87 -5.46 5.60
C ASN A 49 13.15 -4.82 6.16
N ALA A 50 13.93 -5.58 6.94
CA ALA A 50 15.24 -5.11 7.37
C ALA A 50 16.15 -4.80 6.17
N VAL A 51 16.95 -3.73 6.27
CA VAL A 51 17.87 -3.30 5.21
C VAL A 51 19.31 -3.50 5.66
N ASP A 52 20.02 -4.37 4.94
CA ASP A 52 21.45 -4.60 5.11
C ASP A 52 22.28 -3.49 4.42
N GLY A 53 23.54 -3.33 4.86
CA GLY A 53 24.50 -2.41 4.23
C GLY A 53 24.92 -1.22 5.10
N PRO A 54 25.56 -0.19 4.52
CA PRO A 54 26.01 0.98 5.28
C PRO A 54 24.82 1.87 5.67
N SER A 55 24.93 2.53 6.82
CA SER A 55 24.05 3.64 7.21
C SER A 55 24.67 4.98 6.85
N VAL A 56 23.81 5.97 6.72
CA VAL A 56 24.19 7.38 6.79
C VAL A 56 23.47 8.00 7.99
N ALA A 57 24.21 8.80 8.75
CA ALA A 57 23.63 9.58 9.83
C ALA A 57 22.95 10.83 9.24
N ILE A 58 21.74 11.11 9.69
CA ILE A 58 20.98 12.29 9.29
C ILE A 58 20.55 13.08 10.52
N TRP A 59 20.52 14.39 10.40
CA TRP A 59 19.86 15.23 11.38
C TRP A 59 18.37 15.32 11.05
N GLN A 60 17.53 14.86 11.96
CA GLN A 60 16.11 15.19 12.00
C GLN A 60 15.99 16.53 12.72
N VAL A 61 15.56 17.55 12.00
CA VAL A 61 15.42 18.91 12.52
C VAL A 61 13.94 19.23 12.66
N MET A 62 13.49 19.29 13.90
CA MET A 62 12.17 19.78 14.21
C MET A 62 12.15 21.29 14.08
N LEU A 63 11.13 21.83 13.44
CA LEU A 63 10.95 23.25 13.19
C LEU A 63 9.63 23.69 13.82
N GLN A 64 9.62 24.90 14.36
CA GLN A 64 8.44 25.47 15.01
C GLN A 64 8.09 26.80 14.36
N ARG A 65 6.79 27.03 14.16
CA ARG A 65 6.22 28.32 13.80
C ARG A 65 5.31 28.74 14.92
N ASP A 66 5.45 29.94 15.45
CA ASP A 66 4.51 30.45 16.45
C ASP A 66 3.24 31.07 15.80
N ALA A 67 2.29 31.53 16.62
CA ALA A 67 1.06 32.14 16.12
C ALA A 67 1.29 33.50 15.40
N SER A 68 2.47 34.12 15.55
CA SER A 68 2.85 35.33 14.81
C SER A 68 3.45 35.03 13.43
N GLY A 69 3.71 33.75 13.14
CA GLY A 69 4.36 33.30 11.92
C GLY A 69 5.90 33.26 12.02
N ALA A 70 6.47 33.60 13.18
CA ALA A 70 7.90 33.51 13.39
C ALA A 70 8.32 32.02 13.43
N ALA A 71 9.29 31.67 12.60
CA ALA A 71 9.77 30.30 12.46
C ALA A 71 11.15 30.14 13.10
N SER A 72 11.36 29.04 13.81
CA SER A 72 12.60 28.74 14.53
C SER A 72 13.03 27.29 14.37
N VAL A 73 14.33 27.06 14.52
CA VAL A 73 14.89 25.72 14.64
C VAL A 73 14.55 25.21 16.03
N GLY A 74 13.90 24.07 16.13
CA GLY A 74 13.57 23.42 17.39
C GLY A 74 14.66 22.44 17.81
N GLU A 75 14.29 21.19 17.97
CA GLU A 75 15.20 20.09 18.32
C GLU A 75 15.93 19.57 17.08
N VAL A 76 17.20 19.19 17.26
CA VAL A 76 18.00 18.51 16.23
C VAL A 76 18.42 17.15 16.78
N ARG A 77 18.05 16.06 16.10
CA ARG A 77 18.40 14.69 16.49
C ARG A 77 19.18 14.00 15.40
N GLU A 78 20.21 13.26 15.77
CA GLU A 78 20.92 12.37 14.85
C GLU A 78 20.24 11.00 14.81
N VAL A 79 19.93 10.52 13.61
CA VAL A 79 19.33 9.20 13.35
C VAL A 79 20.08 8.50 12.23
N ASP A 80 20.36 7.22 12.39
CA ASP A 80 20.90 6.37 11.34
C ASP A 80 19.79 5.87 10.42
N VAL A 81 19.95 6.10 9.12
CA VAL A 81 19.08 5.52 8.09
C VAL A 81 19.90 4.66 7.13
N PRO A 82 19.30 3.67 6.45
CA PRO A 82 20.00 2.96 5.39
C PRO A 82 20.50 3.94 4.34
N SER A 83 21.77 3.81 3.92
CA SER A 83 22.39 4.69 2.91
C SER A 83 21.61 4.73 1.59
N GLY A 84 21.02 3.60 1.18
CA GLY A 84 20.13 3.53 0.02
C GLY A 84 18.84 4.37 0.18
N THR A 85 18.36 4.54 1.41
CA THR A 85 17.22 5.41 1.75
C THR A 85 17.65 6.86 1.85
N GLY A 86 18.88 7.14 2.33
CA GLY A 86 19.53 8.44 2.56
C GLY A 86 18.70 9.51 3.29
N VAL A 87 19.17 10.77 3.29
CA VAL A 87 18.44 11.92 3.87
C VAL A 87 17.08 12.12 3.17
N PRO A 88 15.94 12.01 3.87
CA PRO A 88 14.65 12.44 3.30
C PRO A 88 14.78 13.90 2.86
N GLN A 89 14.31 14.28 1.68
CA GLN A 89 14.42 15.68 1.25
C GLN A 89 13.38 16.55 1.96
N GLY A 90 13.26 17.84 1.66
CA GLY A 90 12.09 18.64 2.07
C GLY A 90 11.00 18.61 1.00
N PRO A 91 9.82 19.22 1.22
CA PRO A 91 8.89 19.55 0.13
C PRO A 91 9.57 20.29 -1.02
N LEU A 92 9.01 20.24 -2.25
CA LEU A 92 9.55 20.94 -3.43
C LEU A 92 9.56 22.46 -3.27
N TRP A 93 8.61 22.98 -2.50
CA TRP A 93 8.43 24.39 -2.25
C TRP A 93 7.92 24.57 -0.83
N GLY A 94 8.14 25.75 -0.29
CA GLY A 94 7.73 26.13 1.04
C GLY A 94 8.01 27.61 1.25
N ALA A 95 7.31 28.21 2.20
CA ALA A 95 7.57 29.59 2.60
C ALA A 95 8.92 29.72 3.34
N TYR A 96 9.50 28.60 3.75
CA TYR A 96 10.74 28.53 4.52
C TYR A 96 11.73 27.54 3.88
N ARG A 97 12.99 27.61 4.29
CA ARG A 97 14.01 26.59 4.02
C ARG A 97 14.83 26.29 5.26
N LEU A 98 15.04 25.01 5.53
CA LEU A 98 16.04 24.50 6.45
C LEU A 98 17.37 24.45 5.71
N VAL A 99 18.43 25.02 6.27
CA VAL A 99 19.72 25.20 5.60
C VAL A 99 20.86 24.80 6.53
N ALA A 100 21.79 24.00 6.03
CA ALA A 100 23.06 23.69 6.65
C ALA A 100 24.16 24.60 6.08
N TYR A 101 24.92 25.24 6.96
CA TYR A 101 26.04 26.11 6.59
C TYR A 101 27.36 25.57 7.13
N ASP A 102 28.44 25.75 6.36
CA ASP A 102 29.80 25.59 6.87
C ASP A 102 30.25 26.78 7.74
N ALA A 103 31.46 26.68 8.31
CA ALA A 103 32.04 27.75 9.14
C ALA A 103 32.30 29.07 8.38
N ALA A 104 32.35 29.04 7.04
CA ALA A 104 32.49 30.21 6.18
C ALA A 104 31.14 30.79 5.73
N GLY A 105 30.02 30.19 6.14
CA GLY A 105 28.67 30.60 5.75
C GLY A 105 28.24 30.11 4.36
N LYS A 106 28.96 29.15 3.76
CA LYS A 106 28.53 28.51 2.52
C LYS A 106 27.43 27.49 2.82
N VAL A 107 26.38 27.49 2.00
CA VAL A 107 25.33 26.47 2.04
C VAL A 107 25.91 25.12 1.62
N LEU A 108 25.77 24.12 2.48
CA LEU A 108 26.17 22.74 2.23
C LEU A 108 24.97 21.86 1.83
N ASP A 109 23.85 22.06 2.51
CA ASP A 109 22.58 21.36 2.26
C ASP A 109 21.42 22.33 2.52
N ALA A 110 20.31 22.15 1.80
CA ALA A 110 19.11 22.95 1.99
C ALA A 110 17.86 22.19 1.57
N GLN A 111 16.80 22.36 2.35
CA GLN A 111 15.50 21.76 2.10
C GLN A 111 14.41 22.81 2.26
N ALA A 112 13.44 22.88 1.34
CA ALA A 112 12.27 23.72 1.59
C ALA A 112 11.47 23.15 2.75
N ILE A 113 10.78 24.01 3.49
CA ILE A 113 9.96 23.66 4.64
C ILE A 113 8.61 24.33 4.48
N ARG A 114 7.56 23.55 4.72
CA ARG A 114 6.20 24.05 4.80
C ARG A 114 5.61 23.61 6.14
N PHE A 115 5.04 24.56 6.85
CA PHE A 115 4.31 24.27 8.07
C PHE A 115 2.88 23.83 7.74
N PRO A 116 2.31 22.93 8.54
CA PRO A 116 0.89 22.61 8.49
C PRO A 116 0.02 23.86 8.50
N GLU A 117 -0.94 23.89 7.58
CA GLU A 117 -1.97 24.94 7.53
C GLU A 117 -3.34 24.41 7.93
N ARG A 118 -3.61 23.09 7.81
CA ARG A 118 -4.92 22.50 8.08
C ARG A 118 -4.82 21.10 8.67
N LEU A 119 -5.74 20.76 9.57
CA LEU A 119 -5.99 19.40 10.09
C LEU A 119 -7.42 19.06 9.69
N VAL A 120 -7.60 17.88 9.11
CA VAL A 120 -8.93 17.33 8.87
C VAL A 120 -9.02 16.03 9.66
N VAL A 121 -9.94 16.00 10.60
CA VAL A 121 -10.18 14.89 11.50
C VAL A 121 -11.48 14.22 11.07
N GLU A 122 -11.40 12.97 10.61
CA GLU A 122 -12.58 12.19 10.25
C GLU A 122 -13.17 11.53 11.50
N THR A 123 -14.39 11.92 11.87
CA THR A 123 -15.08 11.38 13.05
C THR A 123 -15.78 10.06 12.72
N VAL A 124 -16.23 9.36 13.76
CA VAL A 124 -16.94 8.08 13.65
C VAL A 124 -18.23 8.16 12.84
N ASP A 125 -18.98 9.25 12.91
CA ASP A 125 -20.15 9.43 12.04
C ASP A 125 -19.79 9.75 10.58
N GLY A 126 -18.49 9.79 10.26
CA GLY A 126 -17.86 10.24 9.02
C GLY A 126 -18.28 11.63 8.61
N THR A 127 -18.52 12.48 9.60
CA THR A 127 -18.28 13.90 9.42
C THR A 127 -16.78 14.16 9.48
N SER A 128 -16.36 15.34 9.03
CA SER A 128 -14.96 15.75 9.15
C SER A 128 -14.92 17.09 9.86
N GLU A 129 -14.10 17.18 10.89
CA GLU A 129 -13.78 18.43 11.56
C GLU A 129 -12.52 19.01 10.93
N GLU A 130 -12.61 20.23 10.39
CA GLU A 130 -11.46 20.93 9.82
C GLU A 130 -10.98 22.02 10.77
N THR A 131 -9.71 21.96 11.16
CA THR A 131 -9.04 23.00 11.94
C THR A 131 -8.02 23.73 11.07
N ASP A 132 -8.18 25.05 10.94
CA ASP A 132 -7.20 25.93 10.28
C ASP A 132 -6.07 26.33 11.25
N PHE A 133 -4.83 26.17 10.82
CA PHE A 133 -3.59 26.55 11.51
C PHE A 133 -2.82 27.68 10.83
N THR A 134 -3.34 28.31 9.78
CA THR A 134 -2.62 29.34 9.02
C THR A 134 -2.02 30.42 9.94
N ASN A 135 -2.75 30.80 11.00
CA ASN A 135 -2.31 31.76 12.02
C ASN A 135 -2.16 31.14 13.43
N LYS A 136 -1.87 29.84 13.50
CA LYS A 136 -1.67 29.13 14.76
C LYS A 136 -0.27 28.53 14.83
N ALA A 137 0.24 28.39 16.06
CA ALA A 137 1.54 27.79 16.32
C ALA A 137 1.57 26.34 15.86
N SER A 138 2.57 25.93 15.09
CA SER A 138 2.62 24.61 14.46
C SER A 138 4.05 24.11 14.24
N SER A 139 4.20 22.85 13.80
CA SER A 139 5.52 22.23 13.61
C SER A 139 5.68 21.54 12.25
N ALA A 140 6.92 21.51 11.80
CA ALA A 140 7.34 20.76 10.61
C ALA A 140 8.61 19.98 10.92
N LEU A 141 8.85 18.92 10.14
CA LEU A 141 10.07 18.12 10.23
C LEU A 141 10.88 18.33 8.95
N GLY A 142 12.14 18.72 9.11
CA GLY A 142 13.13 18.73 8.04
C GLY A 142 14.25 17.75 8.34
N TYR A 143 15.04 17.43 7.32
CA TYR A 143 16.19 16.54 7.48
C TYR A 143 17.44 17.18 6.87
N LEU A 144 18.61 16.84 7.36
CA LEU A 144 19.90 17.26 6.79
C LEU A 144 20.87 16.10 6.88
N GLU A 145 21.83 16.00 5.97
CA GLU A 145 22.93 15.05 6.13
C GLU A 145 23.80 15.45 7.33
N VAL A 146 24.22 14.47 8.15
CA VAL A 146 25.24 14.73 9.17
C VAL A 146 26.59 14.83 8.49
N ASP A 147 27.16 16.03 8.49
CA ASP A 147 28.47 16.31 7.95
C ASP A 147 29.26 17.17 8.95
N ALA A 148 30.48 16.72 9.28
CA ALA A 148 31.37 17.41 10.21
C ALA A 148 31.79 18.82 9.74
N SER A 149 31.62 19.13 8.46
CA SER A 149 31.84 20.47 7.90
C SER A 149 30.70 21.44 8.17
N VAL A 150 29.52 20.96 8.58
CA VAL A 150 28.38 21.81 8.94
C VAL A 150 28.64 22.42 10.32
N ALA A 151 28.73 23.75 10.35
CA ALA A 151 28.92 24.52 11.57
C ALA A 151 27.59 25.04 12.13
N LYS A 152 26.58 25.25 11.27
CA LYS A 152 25.33 25.90 11.65
C LYS A 152 24.14 25.33 10.88
N ILE A 153 23.02 25.18 11.58
CA ILE A 153 21.71 24.84 11.02
C ILE A 153 20.82 26.08 11.17
N ALA A 154 20.12 26.47 10.11
CA ALA A 154 19.27 27.64 10.13
C ALA A 154 17.93 27.39 9.43
N ILE A 155 16.96 28.23 9.76
CA ILE A 155 15.74 28.40 8.97
C ILE A 155 15.76 29.77 8.31
N THR A 156 15.46 29.79 7.01
CA THR A 156 15.41 30.99 6.17
C THR A 156 14.02 31.14 5.57
N ASP A 157 13.61 32.36 5.19
CA ASP A 157 12.40 32.59 4.40
C ASP A 157 12.63 32.33 2.90
N ALA A 158 11.60 32.56 2.08
CA ALA A 158 11.66 32.39 0.62
C ALA A 158 12.67 33.31 -0.08
N ASP A 159 13.00 34.46 0.53
CA ASP A 159 13.97 35.44 0.02
C ASP A 159 15.40 35.12 0.49
N GLY A 160 15.57 34.12 1.37
CA GLY A 160 16.86 33.71 1.92
C GLY A 160 17.28 34.48 3.17
N ASN A 161 16.39 35.29 3.76
CA ASN A 161 16.69 35.95 5.03
C ASN A 161 16.70 34.90 6.15
N GLN A 162 17.74 34.93 6.98
CA GLN A 162 17.85 34.02 8.11
C GLN A 162 16.88 34.45 9.23
N LEU A 163 15.96 33.57 9.59
CA LEU A 163 14.95 33.80 10.63
C LEU A 163 15.45 33.33 11.99
N ASP A 164 16.07 32.15 12.03
CA ASP A 164 16.72 31.59 13.22
C ASP A 164 17.90 30.72 12.80
N ALA A 165 18.89 30.58 13.68
CA ALA A 165 20.01 29.67 13.45
C ALA A 165 20.65 29.19 14.75
N ARG A 166 21.18 27.97 14.71
CA ARG A 166 21.82 27.28 15.82
C ARG A 166 23.11 26.63 15.37
N ASP A 167 24.07 26.51 16.27
CA ASP A 167 25.27 25.71 16.01
C ASP A 167 24.85 24.26 15.75
N ALA A 168 25.44 23.66 14.72
CA ALA A 168 25.18 22.26 14.40
C ALA A 168 25.74 21.37 15.54
N PRO A 169 25.01 20.32 15.97
CA PRO A 169 25.57 19.35 16.90
C PRO A 169 26.82 18.69 16.31
N ALA A 170 27.81 18.36 17.16
CA ALA A 170 28.92 17.55 16.67
C ALA A 170 28.39 16.16 16.24
N PRO A 171 28.91 15.55 15.15
CA PRO A 171 28.52 14.20 14.76
C PRO A 171 28.68 13.19 15.91
N GLY A 172 27.66 12.38 16.16
CA GLY A 172 27.58 11.45 17.28
C GLY A 172 27.20 12.09 18.62
N GLU A 173 27.12 13.42 18.70
CA GLU A 173 26.62 14.14 19.88
C GLU A 173 25.10 14.20 19.83
N ARG A 174 24.42 13.24 20.47
CA ARG A 174 22.97 13.31 20.68
C ARG A 174 22.64 14.48 21.62
N ARG A 175 22.41 15.67 21.09
CA ARG A 175 21.76 16.76 21.84
C ARG A 175 20.26 16.45 21.99
N SER A 176 19.92 15.58 22.94
CA SER A 176 18.67 15.77 23.66
C SER A 176 18.83 17.10 24.40
N ALA A 177 18.09 18.13 24.00
CA ALA A 177 17.88 19.25 24.91
C ALA A 177 17.25 18.63 26.16
N SER A 178 18.06 18.49 27.22
CA SER A 178 17.66 17.88 28.46
C SER A 178 16.59 18.74 29.11
N LEU A 179 15.33 18.50 28.77
CA LEU A 179 14.32 18.44 29.82
C LEU A 179 14.70 17.21 30.63
N ALA A 180 15.35 17.44 31.77
CA ALA A 180 15.80 16.40 32.68
C ALA A 180 14.67 15.38 32.89
N GLY A 181 14.86 14.14 32.42
CA GLY A 181 13.92 13.03 32.60
C GLY A 181 13.16 12.53 31.36
N VAL A 182 13.28 13.16 30.19
CA VAL A 182 12.56 12.72 28.98
C VAL A 182 13.49 11.97 28.02
N ARG A 183 13.40 10.63 27.97
CA ARG A 183 13.99 9.83 26.90
C ARG A 183 13.06 9.89 25.68
N ARG A 184 13.42 10.69 24.68
CA ARG A 184 12.67 10.77 23.41
C ARG A 184 13.19 9.70 22.45
N SER A 185 12.38 8.69 22.18
CA SER A 185 12.74 7.58 21.29
C SER A 185 12.43 7.94 19.84
N ALA A 186 13.43 8.01 18.96
CA ALA A 186 13.16 7.64 17.56
C ALA A 186 12.67 6.18 17.60
N VAL A 187 11.59 5.85 16.87
CA VAL A 187 10.90 4.54 16.97
C VAL A 187 11.91 3.39 16.90
N LEU A 188 12.93 3.55 16.07
CA LEU A 188 13.83 2.50 15.66
C LEU A 188 15.19 2.66 16.36
N GLN A 189 15.21 2.36 17.66
CA GLN A 189 16.45 1.93 18.34
C GLN A 189 16.78 0.46 18.04
N ALA A 190 16.03 -0.18 17.13
CA ALA A 190 16.27 -1.53 16.66
C ALA A 190 17.73 -1.74 16.25
N THR A 191 18.28 -2.89 16.62
CA THR A 191 19.53 -3.41 16.08
C THR A 191 19.47 -3.64 14.55
N ALA A 192 18.26 -3.70 13.96
CA ALA A 192 18.02 -3.88 12.54
C ALA A 192 17.30 -2.67 11.91
N ARG A 193 17.93 -2.06 10.92
CA ARG A 193 17.44 -0.86 10.21
C ARG A 193 16.34 -1.21 9.22
N THR A 194 15.41 -0.29 8.98
CA THR A 194 14.27 -0.48 8.06
C THR A 194 14.11 0.75 7.15
N PRO A 195 13.30 0.69 6.08
CA PRO A 195 13.00 1.87 5.28
C PRO A 195 12.29 2.97 6.08
N CYS A 196 11.62 2.59 7.18
CA CYS A 196 10.91 3.48 8.09
C CYS A 196 11.80 4.05 9.23
N SER A 197 13.12 3.83 9.23
CA SER A 197 14.05 4.35 10.27
C SER A 197 13.99 5.86 10.52
N HIS A 198 13.41 6.62 9.58
CA HIS A 198 13.24 8.07 9.68
C HIS A 198 11.96 8.51 10.42
N VAL A 199 11.03 7.60 10.72
CA VAL A 199 9.74 7.96 11.33
C VAL A 199 9.92 8.42 12.78
N LEU A 200 9.31 9.54 13.12
CA LEU A 200 9.31 10.12 14.47
C LEU A 200 8.01 9.79 15.22
N LEU A 201 8.10 9.31 16.45
CA LEU A 201 6.96 9.24 17.38
C LEU A 201 6.85 10.54 18.17
N LEU A 202 5.63 11.06 18.24
CA LEU A 202 5.28 12.22 19.06
C LEU A 202 4.47 11.73 20.28
N GLU A 203 4.95 12.06 21.48
CA GLU A 203 4.35 11.67 22.76
C GLU A 203 4.10 12.89 23.66
N GLN A 204 3.45 12.73 24.83
CA GLN A 204 3.02 13.84 25.71
C GLN A 204 4.08 14.94 25.95
N SER A 205 5.37 14.59 25.99
CA SER A 205 6.49 15.52 26.18
C SER A 205 6.77 16.46 24.97
N ASP A 206 6.08 16.21 23.86
CA ASP A 206 6.22 16.88 22.56
C ASP A 206 4.99 17.76 22.24
N THR A 207 4.21 18.16 23.25
CA THR A 207 3.01 19.00 23.08
C THR A 207 3.28 20.31 22.32
N ALA A 208 4.43 20.95 22.56
CA ALA A 208 4.89 22.12 21.79
C ALA A 208 5.19 21.83 20.30
N LEU A 209 5.27 20.54 19.94
CA LEU A 209 5.53 20.03 18.59
C LEU A 209 4.25 19.48 17.94
N PHE A 210 3.16 19.30 18.70
CA PHE A 210 1.91 18.79 18.16
C PHE A 210 1.01 19.89 17.59
N THR A 211 1.28 21.17 17.92
CA THR A 211 0.46 22.37 17.63
C THR A 211 -0.47 22.69 18.82
N ASP A 212 -0.29 23.82 19.51
CA ASP A 212 -1.16 24.25 20.63
C ASP A 212 -2.65 24.31 20.25
N ALA A 213 -2.91 24.53 18.97
CA ALA A 213 -4.25 24.55 18.42
C ALA A 213 -4.97 23.20 18.47
N ILE A 214 -4.27 22.08 18.32
CA ILE A 214 -4.87 20.74 18.40
C ILE A 214 -5.20 20.42 19.87
N VAL A 215 -4.31 20.80 20.78
CA VAL A 215 -4.51 20.70 22.24
C VAL A 215 -5.71 21.52 22.71
N ASN A 216 -5.93 22.70 22.14
CA ASN A 216 -7.06 23.57 22.46
C ASN A 216 -8.41 23.05 21.95
N GLU A 217 -8.43 22.12 21.00
CA GLU A 217 -9.64 21.45 20.49
C GLU A 217 -9.94 20.14 21.26
N GLY A 218 -9.23 19.85 22.36
CA GLY A 218 -9.46 18.67 23.21
C GLY A 218 -8.56 17.46 22.93
N TYR A 219 -7.70 17.54 21.92
CA TYR A 219 -6.78 16.47 21.51
C TYR A 219 -5.41 16.61 22.19
N LYS A 220 -5.10 15.78 23.18
CA LYS A 220 -3.86 15.86 23.96
C LYS A 220 -2.91 14.75 23.56
N LEU A 221 -1.63 15.05 23.31
CA LEU A 221 -0.64 13.99 23.18
C LEU A 221 -0.61 13.14 24.45
N ALA A 222 -0.67 11.83 24.29
CA ALA A 222 -0.66 10.87 25.39
C ALA A 222 0.76 10.34 25.65
N PRO A 223 1.06 9.91 26.89
CA PRO A 223 2.25 9.11 27.15
C PRO A 223 2.21 7.85 26.28
N LEU A 224 3.35 7.48 25.68
CA LEU A 224 3.43 6.28 24.86
C LEU A 224 4.17 5.16 25.61
N PRO A 225 3.48 4.10 26.06
CA PRO A 225 4.11 2.99 26.77
C PRO A 225 5.16 2.27 25.90
N LEU A 226 6.16 1.66 26.54
CA LEU A 226 7.24 0.96 25.84
C LEU A 226 6.71 -0.19 24.98
N SER A 227 5.64 -0.86 25.43
CA SER A 227 4.97 -1.91 24.66
C SER A 227 4.35 -1.36 23.37
N ALA A 228 3.75 -0.15 23.42
CA ALA A 228 3.19 0.48 22.22
C ALA A 228 4.31 0.86 21.24
N GLN A 229 5.41 1.44 21.74
CA GLN A 229 6.59 1.73 20.92
C GLN A 229 7.10 0.47 20.19
N ALA A 230 7.16 -0.67 20.90
CA ALA A 230 7.61 -1.94 20.33
C ALA A 230 6.64 -2.48 19.26
N VAL A 231 5.33 -2.34 19.46
CA VAL A 231 4.30 -2.71 18.48
C VAL A 231 4.38 -1.83 17.23
N ILE A 232 4.55 -0.52 17.39
CA ILE A 232 4.71 0.40 16.26
C ILE A 232 6.00 0.09 15.50
N GLN A 233 7.09 -0.21 16.20
CA GLN A 233 8.33 -0.65 15.57
C GLN A 233 8.12 -1.91 14.73
N ALA A 234 7.39 -2.90 15.24
CA ALA A 234 7.06 -4.11 14.48
C ALA A 234 6.22 -3.77 13.24
N ALA A 235 5.19 -2.93 13.37
CA ALA A 235 4.36 -2.48 12.25
C ALA A 235 5.18 -1.80 11.14
N LEU A 236 5.98 -0.80 11.50
CA LEU A 236 6.87 -0.07 10.60
C LEU A 236 7.91 -1.00 9.95
N GLY A 237 8.36 -2.01 10.69
CA GLY A 237 9.28 -3.04 10.20
C GLY A 237 8.73 -3.92 9.08
N ARG A 238 7.41 -3.91 8.85
CA ARG A 238 6.74 -4.63 7.76
C ARG A 238 6.35 -3.76 6.57
N LEU A 239 6.43 -2.45 6.71
CA LEU A 239 6.10 -1.52 5.62
C LEU A 239 7.20 -1.57 4.55
N THR A 240 6.78 -1.48 3.29
CA THR A 240 7.68 -1.38 2.14
C THR A 240 8.31 0.03 2.06
N PRO A 241 9.38 0.23 1.29
CA PRO A 241 9.97 1.57 1.11
C PRO A 241 8.96 2.63 0.65
N LEU A 242 8.02 2.27 -0.23
CA LEU A 242 6.97 3.19 -0.70
C LEU A 242 5.97 3.54 0.41
N ALA A 243 5.50 2.55 1.17
CA ALA A 243 4.61 2.80 2.30
C ALA A 243 5.30 3.63 3.41
N CYS A 244 6.56 3.32 3.72
CA CYS A 244 7.37 4.10 4.66
C CYS A 244 7.58 5.55 4.19
N ALA A 245 7.77 5.78 2.88
CA ALA A 245 7.91 7.12 2.34
C ALA A 245 6.68 8.00 2.58
N ALA A 246 5.50 7.41 2.77
CA ALA A 246 4.28 8.14 3.06
C ALA A 246 4.14 8.56 4.53
N VAL A 247 5.03 8.09 5.43
CA VAL A 247 4.94 8.33 6.87
C VAL A 247 6.22 8.99 7.36
N GLY A 248 6.12 10.20 7.91
CA GLY A 248 7.22 10.89 8.58
C GLY A 248 7.05 10.98 10.09
N ARG A 249 5.80 11.06 10.57
CA ARG A 249 5.47 11.23 11.99
C ARG A 249 4.28 10.36 12.40
N ILE A 250 4.27 9.91 13.65
CA ILE A 250 3.11 9.27 14.28
C ILE A 250 2.87 9.93 15.62
N ALA A 251 1.65 10.39 15.85
CA ALA A 251 1.25 11.00 17.11
C ALA A 251 0.21 10.14 17.81
N PHE A 252 0.39 9.97 19.12
CA PHE A 252 -0.59 9.31 19.98
C PHE A 252 -1.40 10.34 20.74
N VAL A 253 -2.71 10.36 20.50
CA VAL A 253 -3.60 11.43 20.95
C VAL A 253 -4.70 10.85 21.82
N ALA A 254 -4.82 11.37 23.04
CA ALA A 254 -5.99 11.21 23.88
C ALA A 254 -7.03 12.27 23.49
N SER A 255 -8.25 11.83 23.19
CA SER A 255 -9.42 12.69 22.99
C SER A 255 -10.51 12.33 23.99
N ASP A 256 -11.33 13.33 24.36
CA ASP A 256 -12.52 13.15 25.20
C ASP A 256 -13.67 12.47 24.43
N THR A 257 -13.54 12.35 23.10
CA THR A 257 -14.48 11.61 22.24
C THR A 257 -14.14 10.11 22.30
N THR A 258 -15.06 9.28 22.77
CA THR A 258 -14.92 7.81 22.95
C THR A 258 -14.91 7.03 21.63
N THR A 259 -14.19 7.50 20.61
CA THR A 259 -14.41 7.12 19.20
C THR A 259 -13.14 6.58 18.52
N THR A 260 -13.22 5.30 18.09
CA THR A 260 -12.35 4.50 17.17
C THR A 260 -10.82 4.56 17.30
N GLY A 261 -10.14 3.47 16.91
CA GLY A 261 -8.74 3.17 17.26
C GLY A 261 -7.64 3.97 16.56
N ALA A 262 -7.92 4.63 15.45
CA ALA A 262 -6.99 5.52 14.75
C ALA A 262 -7.76 6.50 13.85
N TRP A 263 -7.11 7.60 13.47
CA TRP A 263 -7.71 8.67 12.66
C TRP A 263 -6.71 9.09 11.58
N VAL A 264 -7.10 8.98 10.31
CA VAL A 264 -6.26 9.48 9.22
C VAL A 264 -6.51 10.96 9.01
N ASN A 265 -5.50 11.77 9.24
CA ASN A 265 -5.63 13.21 9.03
C ASN A 265 -5.55 13.58 7.54
N GLY A 266 -6.69 13.91 6.94
CA GLY A 266 -6.91 14.31 5.54
C GLY A 266 -5.81 15.13 4.86
N ARG A 267 -5.14 15.99 5.62
CA ARG A 267 -4.27 17.04 5.06
C ARG A 267 -2.96 17.25 5.80
N PHE A 268 -2.56 16.37 6.74
CA PHE A 268 -1.28 16.53 7.46
C PHE A 268 -0.04 15.97 6.77
N GLY A 269 -0.12 15.64 5.48
CA GLY A 269 1.00 15.08 4.72
C GLY A 269 1.55 13.79 5.33
N ASP A 270 2.64 13.92 6.07
CA ASP A 270 3.46 12.84 6.60
C ASP A 270 3.08 12.34 8.00
N MET A 271 2.07 12.93 8.67
CA MET A 271 1.70 12.58 10.04
C MET A 271 0.48 11.64 10.13
N MET A 272 0.63 10.55 10.88
CA MET A 272 -0.47 9.67 11.30
C MET A 272 -0.90 10.00 12.74
N ILE A 273 -2.19 9.92 13.04
CA ILE A 273 -2.72 10.13 14.39
C ILE A 273 -3.36 8.82 14.88
N ILE A 274 -2.86 8.29 15.99
CA ILE A 274 -3.40 7.09 16.64
C ILE A 274 -4.13 7.51 17.91
N ASN A 275 -5.33 6.97 18.14
CA ASN A 275 -6.10 7.26 19.34
C ASN A 275 -5.50 6.50 20.53
N ALA A 276 -4.92 7.22 21.48
CA ALA A 276 -4.33 6.64 22.67
C ALA A 276 -5.38 6.16 23.69
N ASN A 277 -6.60 6.71 23.64
CA ASN A 277 -7.72 6.31 24.50
C ASN A 277 -8.54 5.16 23.89
N PHE A 278 -7.95 4.37 22.98
CA PHE A 278 -8.62 3.19 22.46
C PHE A 278 -8.93 2.23 23.61
N ASP A 279 -10.22 1.97 23.83
CA ASP A 279 -10.73 0.92 24.71
C ASP A 279 -11.97 0.33 24.04
N VAL A 280 -11.84 -0.90 23.59
CA VAL A 280 -12.97 -1.66 23.09
C VAL A 280 -12.90 -3.05 23.70
N GLU A 281 -13.93 -3.41 24.47
CA GLU A 281 -14.04 -4.71 25.14
C GLU A 281 -12.82 -5.05 26.04
N GLY A 282 -12.16 -4.03 26.60
CA GLY A 282 -10.97 -4.20 27.44
C GLY A 282 -9.65 -4.32 26.65
N HIS A 283 -9.68 -4.07 25.34
CA HIS A 283 -8.48 -3.89 24.53
C HIS A 283 -8.01 -2.45 24.60
N THR A 284 -7.01 -2.18 25.45
CA THR A 284 -6.42 -0.85 25.63
C THR A 284 -4.99 -0.76 25.09
N PHE A 285 -4.59 0.41 24.57
CA PHE A 285 -3.22 0.64 24.09
C PHE A 285 -2.23 1.04 25.20
N ASP A 286 -2.55 0.72 26.45
CA ASP A 286 -1.62 0.85 27.58
C ASP A 286 -0.70 -0.40 27.70
N ASP A 287 0.32 -0.35 28.58
CA ASP A 287 1.24 -1.48 28.78
C ASP A 287 0.52 -2.77 29.24
N ALA A 288 -0.58 -2.67 29.99
CA ALA A 288 -1.31 -3.84 30.47
C ALA A 288 -2.13 -4.47 29.34
N GLY A 289 -2.87 -3.66 28.58
CA GLY A 289 -3.66 -4.11 27.43
C GLY A 289 -2.78 -4.70 26.33
N LEU A 290 -1.58 -4.12 26.09
CA LEU A 290 -0.63 -4.61 25.11
C LEU A 290 0.16 -5.86 25.54
N THR A 291 -0.04 -6.38 26.75
CA THR A 291 0.39 -7.77 27.08
C THR A 291 -0.44 -8.81 26.33
N ASN A 292 -1.65 -8.46 25.90
CA ASN A 292 -2.52 -9.31 25.09
C ASN A 292 -2.10 -9.25 23.61
N ALA A 293 -1.87 -10.43 23.01
CA ALA A 293 -1.49 -10.54 21.60
C ALA A 293 -2.53 -9.93 20.65
N VAL A 294 -3.83 -10.05 20.98
CA VAL A 294 -4.93 -9.46 20.21
C VAL A 294 -4.82 -7.95 20.21
N THR A 295 -4.60 -7.32 21.37
CA THR A 295 -4.50 -5.86 21.45
C THR A 295 -3.28 -5.32 20.71
N ARG A 296 -2.13 -5.99 20.82
CA ARG A 296 -0.94 -5.67 20.01
C ARG A 296 -1.23 -5.74 18.53
N SER A 297 -1.93 -6.79 18.14
CA SER A 297 -2.35 -7.04 16.77
C SER A 297 -3.26 -5.91 16.27
N ILE A 298 -4.27 -5.49 17.03
CA ILE A 298 -5.13 -4.37 16.67
C ILE A 298 -4.30 -3.10 16.42
N LEU A 299 -3.40 -2.72 17.33
CA LEU A 299 -2.55 -1.55 17.17
C LEU A 299 -1.64 -1.64 15.94
N GLU A 300 -0.99 -2.78 15.72
CA GLU A 300 -0.15 -3.02 14.54
C GLU A 300 -0.95 -2.87 13.24
N GLY A 301 -2.15 -3.45 13.21
CA GLY A 301 -3.10 -3.35 12.09
C GLY A 301 -3.53 -1.91 11.82
N SER A 302 -3.84 -1.13 12.87
CA SER A 302 -4.15 0.30 12.73
C SER A 302 -2.99 1.08 12.13
N VAL A 303 -1.75 0.89 12.61
CA VAL A 303 -0.59 1.59 12.04
C VAL A 303 -0.41 1.30 10.54
N VAL A 304 -0.58 0.04 10.11
CA VAL A 304 -0.47 -0.33 8.69
C VAL A 304 -1.64 0.23 7.87
N HIS A 305 -2.86 0.19 8.41
CA HIS A 305 -4.05 0.74 7.78
C HIS A 305 -3.90 2.25 7.50
N GLU A 306 -3.52 3.01 8.52
CA GLU A 306 -3.28 4.46 8.43
C GLU A 306 -2.17 4.81 7.43
N ALA A 307 -1.11 4.00 7.38
CA ALA A 307 -0.06 4.16 6.38
C ALA A 307 -0.62 3.96 4.95
N GLY A 308 -1.66 3.13 4.80
CA GLY A 308 -2.38 2.89 3.56
C GLY A 308 -3.10 4.13 3.03
N HIS A 309 -3.75 4.89 3.91
CA HIS A 309 -4.35 6.16 3.53
C HIS A 309 -3.30 7.22 3.19
N ASN A 310 -2.20 7.29 3.94
CA ASN A 310 -1.13 8.22 3.64
C ASN A 310 -0.50 7.94 2.27
N VAL A 311 -0.22 6.67 1.96
CA VAL A 311 0.35 6.32 0.65
C VAL A 311 -0.64 6.51 -0.49
N TRP A 312 -1.95 6.29 -0.24
CA TRP A 312 -3.00 6.66 -1.19
C TRP A 312 -2.96 8.15 -1.53
N ARG A 313 -2.90 9.02 -0.52
CA ARG A 313 -2.81 10.48 -0.72
C ARG A 313 -1.52 10.87 -1.44
N LEU A 314 -0.37 10.32 -1.04
CA LEU A 314 0.91 10.56 -1.71
C LEU A 314 0.87 10.20 -3.21
N LEU A 315 0.36 9.02 -3.56
CA LEU A 315 0.26 8.58 -4.96
C LEU A 315 -0.75 9.41 -5.76
N ASN A 316 -1.83 9.92 -5.15
CA ASN A 316 -2.75 10.83 -5.82
C ASN A 316 -2.15 12.22 -6.03
N MET A 317 -1.38 12.74 -5.05
CA MET A 317 -0.68 14.01 -5.15
C MET A 317 0.35 14.02 -6.30
N GLU A 318 1.04 12.90 -6.51
CA GLU A 318 1.98 12.71 -7.61
C GLU A 318 1.31 12.48 -8.97
N GLY A 319 -0.01 12.26 -9.00
CA GLY A 319 -0.79 12.20 -10.22
C GLY A 319 -1.12 13.60 -10.78
N ALA A 320 -1.55 13.65 -12.04
CA ALA A 320 -1.94 14.85 -12.76
C ALA A 320 -3.21 15.52 -12.21
N ASN A 321 -4.06 14.79 -11.45
CA ASN A 321 -5.26 15.32 -10.80
C ASN A 321 -4.98 15.84 -9.38
N ASN A 322 -3.82 16.48 -9.19
CA ASN A 322 -3.28 16.96 -7.92
C ASN A 322 -4.20 17.92 -7.14
N VAL A 323 -5.14 18.64 -7.79
CA VAL A 323 -5.82 19.81 -7.21
C VAL A 323 -6.57 19.53 -5.89
N ALA A 324 -7.12 18.33 -5.69
CA ALA A 324 -7.82 17.97 -4.45
C ALA A 324 -6.89 17.40 -3.34
N PHE A 325 -5.65 17.04 -3.70
CA PHE A 325 -4.66 16.38 -2.82
C PHE A 325 -3.36 17.18 -2.69
N ALA A 326 -3.33 18.41 -3.23
CA ALA A 326 -2.19 19.33 -3.23
C ALA A 326 -1.71 19.74 -1.84
N ASP A 327 -2.49 19.40 -0.81
CA ASP A 327 -2.24 19.74 0.58
C ASP A 327 -1.34 18.75 1.31
N GLY A 328 -0.86 17.69 0.64
CA GLY A 328 0.09 16.73 1.21
C GLY A 328 1.51 17.28 1.39
N TRP A 329 2.12 17.06 2.56
CA TRP A 329 3.44 17.58 2.94
C TRP A 329 4.58 16.57 2.77
N TRP A 330 4.53 15.77 1.71
CA TRP A 330 5.62 14.85 1.39
C TRP A 330 6.76 15.53 0.66
N THR A 331 7.95 15.05 0.99
CA THR A 331 9.21 15.56 0.49
C THR A 331 9.55 15.02 -0.89
N GLU A 332 10.44 15.68 -1.64
CA GLU A 332 10.81 15.24 -2.99
C GLU A 332 11.34 13.79 -3.02
N ARG A 333 12.09 13.40 -1.99
CA ARG A 333 12.58 12.03 -1.85
C ARG A 333 11.48 11.04 -1.46
N GLN A 334 10.54 11.43 -0.60
CA GLN A 334 9.37 10.59 -0.29
C GLN A 334 8.47 10.41 -1.51
N ARG A 335 8.37 11.45 -2.35
CA ARG A 335 7.70 11.43 -3.65
C ARG A 335 8.46 10.60 -4.68
N GLY A 336 9.78 10.43 -4.55
CA GLY A 336 10.62 9.65 -5.44
C GLY A 336 10.11 8.21 -5.67
N PRO A 337 9.96 7.38 -4.61
CA PRO A 337 9.31 6.08 -4.70
C PRO A 337 7.91 6.14 -5.32
N ALA A 338 7.09 7.14 -4.97
CA ALA A 338 5.74 7.29 -5.51
C ALA A 338 5.76 7.58 -7.03
N ARG A 339 6.65 8.46 -7.49
CA ARG A 339 6.86 8.72 -8.93
C ARG A 339 7.42 7.52 -9.66
N ALA A 340 8.35 6.79 -9.06
CA ALA A 340 8.87 5.55 -9.63
C ALA A 340 7.74 4.53 -9.80
N ALA A 341 6.87 4.37 -8.79
CA ALA A 341 5.70 3.51 -8.85
C ALA A 341 4.71 3.98 -9.93
N ILE A 342 4.38 5.28 -9.99
CA ILE A 342 3.49 5.87 -11.01
C ILE A 342 4.07 5.72 -12.41
N ALA A 343 5.36 5.98 -12.61
CA ALA A 343 6.02 5.84 -13.90
C ALA A 343 6.02 4.37 -14.34
N ARG A 344 6.34 3.44 -13.43
CA ARG A 344 6.32 2.00 -13.64
C ARG A 344 4.95 1.48 -14.05
N THR A 345 3.88 2.00 -13.45
CA THR A 345 2.49 1.55 -13.66
C THR A 345 1.69 2.44 -14.62
N ARG A 346 2.27 3.55 -15.09
CA ARG A 346 1.66 4.60 -15.92
C ARG A 346 0.38 5.23 -15.34
N MET A 347 0.29 5.37 -14.02
CA MET A 347 -0.91 5.93 -13.36
C MET A 347 -0.89 7.45 -13.24
N LEU A 348 -0.54 8.16 -14.32
CA LEU A 348 -0.39 9.61 -14.25
C LEU A 348 -1.71 10.35 -13.97
N ARG A 349 -2.89 9.72 -14.00
CA ARG A 349 -4.17 10.35 -13.58
C ARG A 349 -4.42 10.32 -12.07
N GLY A 350 -3.58 9.63 -11.30
CA GLY A 350 -3.73 9.44 -9.86
C GLY A 350 -4.22 8.04 -9.49
N PHE A 351 -3.80 7.57 -8.32
CA PHE A 351 -4.03 6.21 -7.87
C PHE A 351 -5.51 5.91 -7.58
N GLY A 352 -6.24 6.81 -6.90
CA GLY A 352 -7.66 6.60 -6.60
C GLY A 352 -8.52 6.52 -7.86
N TYR A 353 -8.19 7.32 -8.90
CA TYR A 353 -8.86 7.22 -10.20
C TYR A 353 -8.67 5.84 -10.84
N GLU A 354 -7.42 5.38 -10.94
CA GLU A 354 -7.12 4.08 -11.53
C GLU A 354 -7.66 2.91 -10.69
N TRP A 355 -7.67 3.04 -9.37
CA TRP A 355 -8.26 2.07 -8.47
C TRP A 355 -9.75 1.90 -8.72
N ARG A 356 -10.52 3.00 -8.73
CA ARG A 356 -11.95 2.99 -9.06
C ARG A 356 -12.21 2.45 -10.46
N ARG A 357 -11.45 2.88 -11.47
CA ARG A 357 -11.58 2.34 -12.84
C ARG A 357 -11.41 0.82 -12.87
N VAL A 358 -10.41 0.29 -12.17
CA VAL A 358 -10.18 -1.16 -12.06
C VAL A 358 -11.36 -1.83 -11.37
N HIS A 359 -11.81 -1.34 -10.22
CA HIS A 359 -12.96 -1.91 -9.51
C HIS A 359 -14.25 -1.87 -10.34
N ASP A 360 -14.58 -0.73 -10.94
CA ASP A 360 -15.77 -0.50 -11.74
C ASP A 360 -15.83 -1.39 -13.00
N SER A 361 -14.66 -1.80 -13.53
CA SER A 361 -14.60 -2.76 -14.63
C SER A 361 -15.22 -4.12 -14.27
N PHE A 362 -15.14 -4.52 -12.99
CA PHE A 362 -15.79 -5.73 -12.47
C PHE A 362 -17.24 -5.48 -12.08
N VAL A 363 -17.57 -4.31 -11.51
CA VAL A 363 -18.95 -3.91 -11.19
C VAL A 363 -19.81 -3.95 -12.45
N ALA A 364 -19.31 -3.42 -13.58
CA ALA A 364 -20.01 -3.40 -14.86
C ALA A 364 -20.37 -4.81 -15.38
N GLN A 365 -19.65 -5.85 -14.94
CA GLN A 365 -19.93 -7.25 -15.31
C GLN A 365 -20.68 -8.01 -14.21
N GLY A 366 -21.04 -7.37 -13.10
CA GLY A 366 -21.68 -8.00 -11.94
C GLY A 366 -20.75 -8.90 -11.13
N TRP A 367 -19.43 -8.72 -11.25
CA TRP A 367 -18.41 -9.49 -10.52
C TRP A 367 -17.92 -8.78 -9.26
N ALA A 368 -18.39 -7.55 -9.04
CA ALA A 368 -18.19 -6.74 -7.85
C ALA A 368 -19.48 -5.97 -7.54
N LYS A 369 -19.57 -5.34 -6.37
CA LYS A 369 -20.59 -4.33 -6.08
C LYS A 369 -19.97 -2.95 -5.99
N PRO A 370 -20.70 -1.88 -6.32
CA PRO A 370 -20.28 -0.52 -6.00
C PRO A 370 -19.98 -0.38 -4.50
N TYR A 371 -19.09 0.56 -4.16
CA TYR A 371 -18.87 0.99 -2.79
C TYR A 371 -20.18 1.46 -2.12
N ALA A 372 -20.28 1.31 -0.81
CA ALA A 372 -21.43 1.78 -0.06
C ALA A 372 -21.56 3.31 -0.18
N THR A 373 -22.73 3.82 -0.59
CA THR A 373 -22.97 5.27 -0.58
C THR A 373 -23.06 5.79 0.85
N TYR A 374 -22.15 6.70 1.21
CA TYR A 374 -22.18 7.46 2.46
C TYR A 374 -23.46 8.33 2.56
N PRO A 375 -24.08 8.53 3.74
CA PRO A 375 -23.64 8.11 5.07
C PRO A 375 -24.14 6.72 5.43
N LEU A 376 -23.25 5.89 5.97
CA LEU A 376 -23.63 4.63 6.59
C LEU A 376 -24.64 4.92 7.69
N ALA A 377 -25.85 4.40 7.55
CA ALA A 377 -26.51 3.82 8.71
C ALA A 377 -25.57 2.70 9.19
N ARG A 378 -24.57 3.07 10.01
CA ARG A 378 -23.65 2.15 10.69
C ARG A 378 -24.50 0.99 11.19
N PHE A 379 -24.30 -0.19 10.61
CA PHE A 379 -24.94 -1.44 11.03
C PHE A 379 -26.48 -1.51 10.87
N SER A 380 -27.05 -1.09 9.73
CA SER A 380 -28.42 -1.49 9.40
C SER A 380 -28.50 -3.01 9.13
N SER A 381 -28.80 -3.78 10.18
CA SER A 381 -29.31 -5.17 10.32
C SER A 381 -28.84 -6.33 9.43
N ALA A 382 -28.02 -6.14 8.40
CA ALA A 382 -27.43 -7.24 7.62
C ALA A 382 -25.97 -6.93 7.27
N THR A 383 -25.06 -7.22 8.21
CA THR A 383 -23.63 -7.31 7.92
C THR A 383 -23.44 -8.29 6.76
N PRO A 384 -22.76 -7.91 5.65
CA PRO A 384 -22.50 -8.83 4.54
C PRO A 384 -21.76 -10.07 5.06
N SER A 385 -22.12 -11.26 4.56
CA SER A 385 -21.35 -12.47 4.86
C SER A 385 -19.94 -12.39 4.27
N ASP A 386 -19.00 -13.18 4.80
CA ASP A 386 -17.64 -13.28 4.23
C ASP A 386 -17.65 -13.65 2.74
N GLU A 387 -18.55 -14.58 2.36
CA GLU A 387 -18.75 -14.96 0.97
C GLU A 387 -19.28 -13.79 0.13
N ASP A 388 -20.20 -12.99 0.68
CA ASP A 388 -20.70 -11.79 0.02
C ASP A 388 -19.57 -10.75 -0.18
N LEU A 389 -18.77 -10.45 0.84
CA LEU A 389 -17.66 -9.49 0.73
C LEU A 389 -16.68 -9.89 -0.36
N VAL A 390 -16.27 -11.15 -0.36
CA VAL A 390 -15.34 -11.68 -1.36
C VAL A 390 -15.93 -11.63 -2.76
N ARG A 391 -17.19 -12.07 -2.92
CA ARG A 391 -17.91 -11.98 -4.20
C ARG A 391 -18.12 -10.53 -4.66
N HIS A 392 -18.19 -9.58 -3.75
CA HIS A 392 -18.32 -8.15 -4.07
C HIS A 392 -16.98 -7.47 -4.32
N GLY A 393 -15.86 -8.17 -4.11
CA GLY A 393 -14.52 -7.69 -4.44
C GLY A 393 -13.84 -6.87 -3.34
N PHE A 394 -14.21 -7.11 -2.08
CA PHE A 394 -13.65 -6.41 -0.90
C PHE A 394 -12.89 -7.38 0.00
N MET A 395 -11.78 -6.90 0.57
CA MET A 395 -10.94 -7.67 1.50
C MET A 395 -11.56 -7.78 2.89
N SER A 396 -12.36 -6.78 3.29
CA SER A 396 -13.02 -6.69 4.59
C SER A 396 -14.33 -5.89 4.47
N ILE A 397 -15.10 -5.82 5.56
CA ILE A 397 -16.29 -4.96 5.65
C ILE A 397 -15.90 -3.49 5.50
N TYR A 398 -14.80 -3.08 6.11
CA TYR A 398 -14.36 -1.69 6.11
C TYR A 398 -13.90 -1.25 4.71
N GLY A 399 -13.24 -2.14 3.97
CA GLY A 399 -12.88 -1.88 2.57
C GLY A 399 -14.07 -1.74 1.61
N ASN A 400 -15.32 -1.99 2.04
CA ASN A 400 -16.50 -1.78 1.18
C ASN A 400 -17.05 -0.34 1.22
N LEU A 401 -16.54 0.49 2.13
CA LEU A 401 -17.08 1.83 2.39
C LEU A 401 -16.77 2.80 1.25
N ASP A 402 -15.49 2.91 0.89
CA ASP A 402 -15.01 3.73 -0.22
C ASP A 402 -13.66 3.23 -0.74
N ASP A 403 -13.12 3.90 -1.76
CA ASP A 403 -11.84 3.50 -2.36
C ASP A 403 -10.62 3.73 -1.47
N ALA A 404 -10.64 4.71 -0.56
CA ALA A 404 -9.52 4.96 0.34
C ALA A 404 -9.43 3.83 1.38
N GLU A 405 -10.57 3.44 1.95
CA GLU A 405 -10.66 2.34 2.92
C GLU A 405 -10.32 0.98 2.30
N ASP A 406 -10.81 0.73 1.09
CA ASP A 406 -10.48 -0.48 0.33
C ASP A 406 -8.97 -0.60 0.09
N ILE A 407 -8.30 0.51 -0.23
CA ILE A 407 -6.85 0.55 -0.43
C ILE A 407 -6.10 0.29 0.87
N ALA A 408 -6.50 0.94 1.96
CA ALA A 408 -5.88 0.76 3.27
C ALA A 408 -5.98 -0.70 3.74
N GLU A 409 -7.17 -1.31 3.60
CA GLU A 409 -7.43 -2.69 3.97
C GLU A 409 -6.70 -3.68 3.04
N LEU A 410 -6.66 -3.45 1.73
CA LEU A 410 -5.89 -4.30 0.81
C LEU A 410 -4.37 -4.21 1.00
N MET A 411 -3.87 -3.13 1.59
CA MET A 411 -2.46 -3.05 2.00
C MET A 411 -2.24 -3.75 3.35
N ARG A 412 -3.13 -3.52 4.31
CA ARG A 412 -3.07 -4.06 5.67
C ARG A 412 -3.03 -5.58 5.69
N TRP A 413 -4.02 -6.25 5.13
CA TRP A 413 -4.21 -7.69 5.34
C TRP A 413 -3.06 -8.57 4.81
N PRO A 414 -2.48 -8.33 3.62
CA PRO A 414 -1.32 -9.10 3.15
C PRO A 414 -0.08 -8.96 4.03
N ILE A 415 0.11 -7.78 4.63
CA ILE A 415 1.25 -7.46 5.51
C ILE A 415 1.05 -8.05 6.91
N PHE A 416 -0.17 -7.91 7.44
CA PHE A 416 -0.44 -8.09 8.87
C PHE A 416 -1.28 -9.34 9.19
N GLY A 417 -2.02 -9.92 8.24
CA GLY A 417 -2.99 -10.99 8.50
C GLY A 417 -2.40 -12.23 9.18
N ALA A 418 -1.13 -12.56 8.94
CA ALA A 418 -0.47 -13.65 9.65
C ALA A 418 -0.18 -13.36 11.13
N ALA A 419 0.17 -12.11 11.47
CA ALA A 419 0.32 -11.69 12.86
C ALA A 419 -1.04 -11.71 13.57
N SER A 420 -2.09 -11.28 12.87
CA SER A 420 -3.49 -11.35 13.34
C SER A 420 -3.92 -12.77 13.72
N ARG A 421 -3.76 -13.73 12.79
CA ARG A 421 -4.08 -15.14 13.06
C ARG A 421 -3.24 -15.74 14.19
N ALA A 422 -1.94 -15.41 14.24
CA ALA A 422 -1.06 -15.89 15.31
C ALA A 422 -1.46 -15.35 16.69
N ALA A 423 -2.09 -14.18 16.76
CA ALA A 423 -2.64 -13.61 17.99
C ALA A 423 -3.96 -14.26 18.44
N GLY A 424 -4.52 -15.19 17.66
CA GLY A 424 -5.78 -15.86 17.98
C GLY A 424 -7.03 -15.08 17.60
N LEU A 425 -6.91 -14.01 16.81
CA LEU A 425 -8.05 -13.37 16.16
C LEU A 425 -8.61 -14.36 15.13
N ALA A 426 -9.78 -14.92 15.43
CA ALA A 426 -10.49 -15.78 14.51
C ALA A 426 -11.01 -14.97 13.32
N ASP A 427 -11.12 -15.62 12.15
CA ASP A 427 -11.80 -15.03 11.00
C ASP A 427 -13.25 -14.68 11.41
N GLY A 428 -13.61 -13.38 11.39
CA GLY A 428 -14.98 -12.92 11.66
C GLY A 428 -15.26 -12.41 13.08
N TRP A 429 -14.27 -11.90 13.82
CA TRP A 429 -14.55 -11.30 15.14
C TRP A 429 -15.36 -9.98 15.02
N GLY A 430 -16.43 -9.89 15.82
CA GLY A 430 -17.50 -8.90 15.71
C GLY A 430 -17.10 -7.46 16.08
N LEU A 431 -17.90 -6.49 15.61
CA LEU A 431 -17.85 -5.01 15.78
C LEU A 431 -16.51 -4.29 15.50
N LEU A 432 -15.38 -4.98 15.59
CA LEU A 432 -14.02 -4.56 15.28
C LEU A 432 -13.45 -5.43 14.16
N GLU A 433 -13.79 -5.08 12.92
CA GLU A 433 -12.89 -5.13 11.75
C GLU A 433 -11.85 -6.27 11.67
N THR A 434 -12.25 -7.53 11.74
CA THR A 434 -11.27 -8.64 11.69
C THR A 434 -11.75 -9.80 10.84
N ALA A 435 -11.77 -9.60 9.54
CA ALA A 435 -11.86 -10.74 8.64
C ALA A 435 -11.01 -10.49 7.39
N ASP A 436 -9.82 -11.09 7.38
CA ASP A 436 -8.95 -11.27 6.21
C ASP A 436 -9.63 -12.23 5.18
N VAL A 437 -10.89 -11.95 4.83
CA VAL A 437 -11.72 -12.91 4.08
C VAL A 437 -11.15 -13.14 2.68
N GLY A 438 -10.57 -12.11 2.09
CA GLY A 438 -9.98 -12.18 0.76
C GLY A 438 -8.73 -13.06 0.74
N CYS A 439 -7.75 -12.84 1.62
CA CYS A 439 -6.55 -13.69 1.61
C CYS A 439 -6.85 -15.11 2.08
N VAL A 440 -7.76 -15.32 3.04
CA VAL A 440 -8.16 -16.67 3.47
C VAL A 440 -8.79 -17.44 2.30
N GLN A 441 -9.72 -16.83 1.56
CA GLN A 441 -10.37 -17.48 0.42
C GLN A 441 -9.42 -17.68 -0.77
N MET A 442 -8.50 -16.74 -1.03
CA MET A 442 -7.46 -16.91 -2.05
C MET A 442 -6.48 -18.02 -1.68
N GLY A 443 -5.95 -18.02 -0.45
CA GLY A 443 -5.03 -19.02 0.05
C GLY A 443 -5.61 -20.44 0.10
N ALA A 444 -6.92 -20.56 0.31
CA ALA A 444 -7.64 -21.84 0.26
C ALA A 444 -7.93 -22.34 -1.17
N HIS A 445 -7.70 -21.53 -2.20
CA HIS A 445 -7.96 -21.95 -3.58
C HIS A 445 -6.93 -22.99 -4.05
N GLY A 446 -7.43 -24.14 -4.52
CA GLY A 446 -6.60 -25.28 -4.94
C GLY A 446 -6.09 -25.23 -6.38
N ASP A 447 -6.71 -24.42 -7.25
CA ASP A 447 -6.44 -24.48 -8.69
C ASP A 447 -5.48 -23.39 -9.16
N LYS A 448 -4.71 -23.71 -10.22
CA LYS A 448 -3.82 -22.76 -10.89
C LYS A 448 -4.58 -21.87 -11.89
N SER A 449 -5.51 -21.10 -11.35
CA SER A 449 -6.35 -20.15 -12.08
C SER A 449 -6.84 -19.05 -11.16
N VAL A 450 -7.34 -17.96 -11.74
CA VAL A 450 -8.06 -16.93 -10.99
C VAL A 450 -9.56 -17.15 -11.19
N PRO A 451 -10.30 -17.68 -10.20
CA PRO A 451 -11.74 -17.90 -10.35
C PRO A 451 -12.48 -16.56 -10.33
N GLN A 452 -13.62 -16.50 -11.01
CA GLN A 452 -14.45 -15.29 -11.12
C GLN A 452 -14.69 -14.60 -9.77
N LYS A 453 -15.05 -15.38 -8.75
CA LYS A 453 -15.34 -14.88 -7.39
C LYS A 453 -14.16 -14.20 -6.69
N LEU A 454 -12.92 -14.47 -7.12
CA LEU A 454 -11.69 -13.90 -6.55
C LEU A 454 -11.00 -12.92 -7.49
N ALA A 455 -11.49 -12.75 -8.72
CA ALA A 455 -10.79 -12.01 -9.77
C ALA A 455 -10.57 -10.54 -9.41
N VAL A 456 -11.55 -9.90 -8.76
CA VAL A 456 -11.47 -8.50 -8.32
C VAL A 456 -10.37 -8.31 -7.29
N ILE A 457 -10.42 -9.09 -6.20
CA ILE A 457 -9.48 -8.98 -5.07
C ILE A 457 -8.09 -9.36 -5.53
N TYR A 458 -7.93 -10.43 -6.31
CA TYR A 458 -6.63 -10.82 -6.85
C TYR A 458 -6.04 -9.73 -7.76
N THR A 459 -6.86 -9.08 -8.58
CA THR A 459 -6.41 -7.98 -9.45
C THR A 459 -6.00 -6.75 -8.64
N LYS A 460 -6.76 -6.39 -7.60
CA LYS A 460 -6.42 -5.30 -6.67
C LYS A 460 -5.15 -5.62 -5.85
N LEU A 461 -4.99 -6.86 -5.41
CA LEU A 461 -3.79 -7.30 -4.71
C LEU A 461 -2.55 -7.26 -5.62
N ALA A 462 -2.69 -7.72 -6.86
CA ALA A 462 -1.65 -7.62 -7.89
C ALA A 462 -1.32 -6.16 -8.22
N PHE A 463 -2.30 -5.27 -8.14
CA PHE A 463 -2.09 -3.83 -8.22
C PHE A 463 -1.17 -3.35 -7.09
N MET A 464 -1.49 -3.63 -5.83
CA MET A 464 -0.64 -3.25 -4.69
C MET A 464 0.80 -3.78 -4.83
N HIS A 465 0.93 -5.00 -5.34
CA HIS A 465 2.22 -5.63 -5.61
C HIS A 465 3.01 -4.93 -6.74
N ASP A 466 2.35 -4.62 -7.87
CA ASP A 466 2.95 -3.90 -8.99
C ASP A 466 3.43 -2.48 -8.59
N LEU A 467 2.75 -1.85 -7.61
CA LEU A 467 3.19 -0.58 -7.02
C LEU A 467 4.37 -0.71 -6.06
N GLY A 468 4.63 -1.92 -5.57
CA GLY A 468 5.60 -2.15 -4.50
C GLY A 468 5.10 -1.72 -3.12
N LEU A 469 3.78 -1.64 -2.91
CA LEU A 469 3.16 -1.37 -1.61
C LEU A 469 3.23 -2.58 -0.68
N ILE A 470 3.18 -3.78 -1.26
CA ILE A 470 3.36 -5.06 -0.56
C ILE A 470 4.53 -5.83 -1.18
N SER A 471 5.25 -6.60 -0.36
CA SER A 471 6.37 -7.44 -0.80
C SER A 471 5.88 -8.68 -1.58
N ASP A 472 6.79 -9.32 -2.33
CA ASP A 472 6.53 -10.63 -2.96
C ASP A 472 6.06 -11.67 -1.93
N GLN A 473 6.63 -11.63 -0.72
CA GLN A 473 6.27 -12.52 0.38
C GLN A 473 4.85 -12.24 0.87
N ALA A 474 4.48 -10.97 1.10
CA ALA A 474 3.14 -10.57 1.51
C ALA A 474 2.10 -10.93 0.44
N PHE A 475 2.40 -10.66 -0.84
CA PHE A 475 1.56 -11.07 -1.96
C PHE A 475 1.34 -12.59 -1.98
N THR A 476 2.42 -13.39 -1.92
CA THR A 476 2.36 -14.85 -1.95
C THR A 476 1.62 -15.42 -0.75
N ARG A 477 1.82 -14.83 0.44
CA ARG A 477 1.13 -15.22 1.68
C ARG A 477 -0.38 -15.01 1.58
N CYS A 478 -0.79 -13.91 0.96
CA CYS A 478 -2.20 -13.56 0.81
C CYS A 478 -2.89 -14.31 -0.34
N ALA A 479 -2.29 -14.28 -1.53
CA ALA A 479 -2.83 -14.96 -2.70
C ALA A 479 -2.77 -16.49 -2.54
N GLY A 480 -1.75 -17.01 -1.89
CA GLY A 480 -1.43 -18.44 -1.91
C GLY A 480 -0.63 -18.83 -3.16
N SER A 481 -0.13 -20.06 -3.17
CA SER A 481 0.77 -20.56 -4.24
C SER A 481 0.05 -21.01 -5.51
N ASN A 482 -1.28 -21.16 -5.46
CA ASN A 482 -2.05 -21.72 -6.57
C ASN A 482 -2.72 -20.63 -7.42
N ILE A 483 -3.35 -19.61 -6.80
CA ILE A 483 -4.06 -18.57 -7.56
C ILE A 483 -3.06 -17.74 -8.39
N SER A 484 -3.11 -17.94 -9.69
CA SER A 484 -2.21 -17.29 -10.63
C SER A 484 -2.73 -17.43 -12.04
N ILE A 485 -2.15 -16.66 -12.95
CA ILE A 485 -2.29 -16.85 -14.40
C ILE A 485 -0.94 -17.36 -14.91
N PRO A 486 -0.62 -18.66 -14.71
CA PRO A 486 0.70 -19.16 -15.06
C PRO A 486 0.85 -19.14 -16.58
N THR A 487 1.88 -18.45 -17.05
CA THR A 487 2.32 -18.46 -18.44
C THR A 487 3.85 -18.42 -18.44
N PRO A 488 4.51 -19.51 -18.89
CA PRO A 488 5.97 -19.58 -18.89
C PRO A 488 6.60 -18.81 -20.05
N VAL A 489 5.82 -18.46 -21.09
CA VAL A 489 6.32 -17.86 -22.33
C VAL A 489 6.05 -16.36 -22.40
N ASN A 490 6.82 -15.68 -23.24
CA ASN A 490 6.54 -14.30 -23.62
C ASN A 490 5.60 -14.31 -24.85
N GLY A 491 4.31 -14.01 -24.66
CA GLY A 491 3.27 -14.15 -25.68
C GLY A 491 1.98 -14.75 -25.12
N PHE A 492 1.34 -15.64 -25.88
CA PHE A 492 0.10 -16.32 -25.49
C PHE A 492 0.30 -17.84 -25.41
N THR A 493 -0.34 -18.46 -24.42
CA THR A 493 -0.46 -19.91 -24.28
C THR A 493 -1.93 -20.29 -24.27
N VAL A 494 -2.30 -21.23 -25.13
CA VAL A 494 -3.67 -21.77 -25.22
C VAL A 494 -3.81 -22.93 -24.26
N TYR A 495 -4.83 -22.86 -23.41
CA TYR A 495 -5.25 -23.93 -22.51
C TYR A 495 -6.64 -24.42 -22.90
N GLU A 496 -6.78 -25.75 -22.90
CA GLU A 496 -8.05 -26.44 -23.11
C GLU A 496 -8.14 -27.56 -22.07
N SER A 497 -9.21 -27.56 -21.29
CA SER A 497 -9.42 -28.49 -20.17
C SER A 497 -8.21 -28.56 -19.22
N GLY A 498 -7.64 -27.39 -18.90
CA GLY A 498 -6.48 -27.25 -18.00
C GLY A 498 -5.13 -27.67 -18.59
N SER A 499 -5.10 -28.25 -19.79
CA SER A 499 -3.87 -28.68 -20.46
C SER A 499 -3.41 -27.64 -21.47
N GLU A 500 -2.10 -27.40 -21.49
CA GLU A 500 -1.50 -26.58 -22.54
C GLU A 500 -1.66 -27.28 -23.90
N LYS A 501 -2.11 -26.53 -24.91
CA LYS A 501 -2.30 -27.03 -26.27
C LYS A 501 -1.35 -26.39 -27.26
N ARG A 502 -1.19 -25.07 -27.21
CA ARG A 502 -0.50 -24.28 -28.23
C ARG A 502 0.15 -23.04 -27.62
N ARG A 503 1.12 -22.48 -28.35
CA ARG A 503 1.84 -21.25 -27.98
C ARG A 503 1.91 -20.30 -29.17
N PHE A 504 1.85 -19.01 -28.84
CA PHE A 504 2.14 -17.89 -29.73
C PHE A 504 3.19 -17.03 -29.03
N ASP A 505 4.47 -17.35 -29.25
CA ASP A 505 5.61 -16.78 -28.52
C ASP A 505 6.66 -16.16 -29.46
N LYS A 506 6.38 -16.11 -30.77
CA LYS A 506 7.24 -15.46 -31.76
C LYS A 506 6.84 -14.00 -31.90
N SER A 507 7.85 -13.12 -31.97
CA SER A 507 7.71 -11.68 -32.19
C SER A 507 6.64 -11.01 -31.30
N PRO A 508 6.53 -11.33 -29.99
CA PRO A 508 5.47 -10.77 -29.18
C PRO A 508 5.67 -9.26 -29.02
N SER A 509 4.60 -8.49 -29.16
CA SER A 509 4.63 -7.03 -29.00
C SER A 509 3.43 -6.54 -28.22
N ALA A 510 3.61 -5.48 -27.44
CA ALA A 510 2.55 -4.80 -26.70
C ALA A 510 2.77 -3.30 -26.73
N ILE A 511 1.79 -2.55 -27.24
CA ILE A 511 1.85 -1.10 -27.41
C ILE A 511 0.55 -0.44 -26.96
N ILE A 512 0.64 0.81 -26.52
CA ILE A 512 -0.53 1.69 -26.41
C ILE A 512 -0.53 2.57 -27.67
N GLY A 513 -1.60 2.48 -28.44
CA GLY A 513 -1.86 3.32 -29.60
C GLY A 513 -3.12 4.16 -29.42
N SER A 514 -3.48 4.90 -30.46
CA SER A 514 -4.72 5.67 -30.52
C SER A 514 -5.56 5.24 -31.72
N ARG A 515 -6.88 5.29 -31.53
CA ARG A 515 -7.90 5.29 -32.59
C ARG A 515 -8.45 6.72 -32.72
N SER A 516 -9.41 6.92 -33.62
CA SER A 516 -10.05 8.23 -33.83
C SER A 516 -10.73 8.81 -32.58
N ASP A 517 -11.14 7.95 -31.63
CA ASP A 517 -11.99 8.32 -30.49
C ASP A 517 -11.48 7.78 -29.14
N SER A 518 -10.36 7.06 -29.10
CA SER A 518 -9.92 6.35 -27.90
C SER A 518 -8.45 5.94 -27.92
N TYR A 519 -7.91 5.69 -26.73
CA TYR A 519 -6.66 4.96 -26.54
C TYR A 519 -6.91 3.46 -26.48
N VAL A 520 -6.06 2.71 -27.15
CA VAL A 520 -6.13 1.25 -27.21
C VAL A 520 -4.80 0.62 -26.83
N PHE A 521 -4.87 -0.45 -26.06
CA PHE A 521 -3.77 -1.39 -25.90
C PHE A 521 -3.86 -2.44 -26.98
N VAL A 522 -2.76 -2.71 -27.68
CA VAL A 522 -2.65 -3.77 -28.68
C VAL A 522 -1.52 -4.70 -28.30
N MET A 523 -1.82 -5.99 -28.18
CA MET A 523 -0.84 -7.06 -28.03
C MET A 523 -0.94 -8.03 -29.20
N THR A 524 0.20 -8.40 -29.78
CA THR A 524 0.27 -9.40 -30.85
C THR A 524 1.35 -10.43 -30.57
N ALA A 525 1.16 -11.64 -31.06
CA ALA A 525 2.20 -12.66 -31.10
C ALA A 525 1.95 -13.66 -32.24
N GLU A 526 3.02 -14.22 -32.76
CA GLU A 526 2.99 -15.20 -33.84
C GLU A 526 3.22 -16.62 -33.30
N GLY A 527 2.66 -17.60 -33.99
CA GLY A 527 2.73 -19.01 -33.62
C GLY A 527 2.17 -19.90 -34.73
N THR A 528 1.68 -21.07 -34.33
CA THR A 528 1.03 -22.03 -35.24
C THR A 528 -0.36 -22.38 -34.74
N ALA A 529 -1.32 -22.45 -35.66
CA ALA A 529 -2.68 -22.90 -35.37
C ALA A 529 -3.05 -24.06 -36.30
N SER A 530 -3.64 -25.11 -35.71
CA SER A 530 -4.11 -26.27 -36.46
C SER A 530 -5.52 -26.03 -36.98
N PHE A 531 -5.73 -26.27 -38.27
CA PHE A 531 -7.01 -26.23 -38.97
C PHE A 531 -7.08 -27.39 -39.97
N ASP A 532 -8.18 -28.15 -40.02
CA ASP A 532 -8.34 -29.33 -40.89
C ASP A 532 -7.16 -30.32 -40.85
N ASN A 533 -6.64 -30.60 -39.64
CA ASN A 533 -5.48 -31.48 -39.39
C ASN A 533 -4.14 -31.03 -40.01
N ALA A 534 -4.04 -29.76 -40.42
CA ALA A 534 -2.78 -29.14 -40.85
C ALA A 534 -2.46 -27.92 -39.98
N ASP A 535 -1.16 -27.67 -39.76
CA ASP A 535 -0.67 -26.52 -39.02
C ASP A 535 -0.33 -25.38 -39.98
N TYR A 536 -0.81 -24.18 -39.67
CA TYR A 536 -0.51 -22.97 -40.43
C TYR A 536 0.10 -21.91 -39.53
N ALA A 537 0.90 -21.02 -40.13
CA ALA A 537 1.36 -19.81 -39.47
C ALA A 537 0.14 -18.97 -39.06
N ALA A 538 0.15 -18.48 -37.83
CA ALA A 538 -0.96 -17.74 -37.27
C ALA A 538 -0.48 -16.60 -36.37
N THR A 539 -1.24 -15.51 -36.38
CA THR A 539 -1.02 -14.35 -35.52
C THR A 539 -2.23 -14.15 -34.63
N VAL A 540 -2.01 -14.08 -33.32
CA VAL A 540 -3.04 -13.64 -32.37
C VAL A 540 -2.89 -12.16 -32.12
N ARG A 541 -4.03 -11.48 -31.98
CA ARG A 541 -4.11 -10.05 -31.70
C ARG A 541 -5.19 -9.79 -30.65
N LEU A 542 -4.77 -9.20 -29.53
CA LEU A 542 -5.62 -8.67 -28.49
C LEU A 542 -5.63 -7.15 -28.59
N GLU A 543 -6.80 -6.55 -28.61
CA GLU A 543 -6.99 -5.12 -28.56
C GLU A 543 -8.01 -4.74 -27.49
N LEU A 544 -7.61 -3.86 -26.58
CA LEU A 544 -8.41 -3.41 -25.43
C LEU A 544 -8.54 -1.89 -25.47
N GLN A 545 -9.75 -1.37 -25.34
CA GLN A 545 -9.97 0.05 -25.13
C GLN A 545 -9.58 0.42 -23.71
N LEU A 546 -8.69 1.39 -23.58
CA LEU A 546 -8.21 1.87 -22.28
C LEU A 546 -9.01 3.08 -21.81
N GLN A 547 -9.26 4.01 -22.72
CA GLN A 547 -9.92 5.28 -22.41
C GLN A 547 -10.49 5.92 -23.67
N SER A 548 -11.73 6.38 -23.62
CA SER A 548 -12.31 7.22 -24.67
C SER A 548 -11.80 8.66 -24.57
N PHE A 549 -11.72 9.36 -25.70
CA PHE A 549 -11.48 10.80 -25.73
C PHE A 549 -12.76 11.51 -25.30
N GLY A 550 -12.68 12.40 -24.31
CA GLY A 550 -13.77 13.30 -23.99
C GLY A 550 -13.99 14.31 -25.12
N LEU A 551 -15.12 15.03 -25.07
CA LEU A 551 -15.47 16.02 -26.10
C LEU A 551 -14.39 17.09 -26.27
N LEU A 552 -13.76 17.51 -25.17
CA LEU A 552 -12.71 18.52 -25.20
C LEU A 552 -11.43 17.98 -25.83
N GLU A 553 -11.03 16.75 -25.50
CA GLU A 553 -9.88 16.06 -26.11
C GLU A 553 -10.09 15.80 -27.61
N GLN A 554 -11.33 15.48 -28.02
CA GLN A 554 -11.64 15.33 -29.45
C GLN A 554 -11.50 16.67 -30.21
N LEU A 555 -11.78 17.79 -29.55
CA LEU A 555 -11.73 19.13 -30.15
C LEU A 555 -10.32 19.77 -30.11
N LEU A 556 -9.53 19.48 -29.08
CA LEU A 556 -8.22 20.12 -28.83
C LEU A 556 -7.02 19.23 -29.20
N GLY A 557 -7.27 17.97 -29.59
CA GLY A 557 -6.23 16.98 -29.86
C GLY A 557 -6.12 15.95 -28.75
N ALA A 558 -5.77 14.71 -29.14
CA ALA A 558 -5.66 13.59 -28.21
C ALA A 558 -4.65 13.90 -27.09
N PRO A 559 -4.90 13.46 -25.83
CA PRO A 559 -3.96 13.62 -24.71
C PRO A 559 -2.55 13.12 -25.00
N ASP A 560 -1.60 13.33 -24.09
CA ASP A 560 -0.36 12.55 -24.17
C ASP A 560 -0.67 11.07 -23.87
N VAL A 561 -0.29 10.16 -24.76
CA VAL A 561 -0.41 8.70 -24.58
C VAL A 561 0.31 8.23 -23.30
N ASN A 562 1.31 8.98 -22.84
CA ASN A 562 2.01 8.74 -21.58
C ASN A 562 1.08 8.82 -20.38
N LEU A 563 -0.03 9.57 -20.45
CA LEU A 563 -1.02 9.70 -19.39
C LEU A 563 -1.98 8.51 -19.29
N VAL A 564 -1.88 7.54 -20.20
CA VAL A 564 -2.74 6.37 -20.26
C VAL A 564 -2.09 5.21 -19.51
N ALA A 565 -2.80 4.71 -18.49
CA ALA A 565 -2.38 3.57 -17.70
C ALA A 565 -2.34 2.28 -18.54
N TRP A 566 -1.49 1.33 -18.13
CA TRP A 566 -1.52 -0.03 -18.70
C TRP A 566 -2.88 -0.70 -18.44
N PRO A 567 -3.32 -1.64 -19.30
CA PRO A 567 -4.59 -2.32 -19.08
C PRO A 567 -4.55 -3.08 -17.75
N ARG A 568 -5.56 -2.86 -16.90
CA ARG A 568 -5.81 -3.63 -15.67
C ARG A 568 -7.31 -3.68 -15.42
N GLY A 569 -7.78 -4.83 -14.96
CA GLY A 569 -9.20 -5.10 -14.71
C GLY A 569 -9.80 -6.06 -15.72
N LEU A 570 -11.11 -5.95 -15.90
CA LEU A 570 -11.92 -6.84 -16.73
C LEU A 570 -12.44 -6.13 -17.98
N TYR A 571 -12.24 -6.73 -19.14
CA TYR A 571 -12.62 -6.17 -20.43
C TYR A 571 -13.56 -7.13 -21.16
N PRO A 572 -14.84 -6.78 -21.37
CA PRO A 572 -15.78 -7.65 -22.06
C PRO A 572 -15.49 -7.73 -23.56
N LEU A 573 -15.51 -8.94 -24.10
CA LEU A 573 -15.49 -9.24 -25.53
C LEU A 573 -16.92 -9.49 -25.99
N ALA A 574 -17.43 -8.61 -26.86
CA ALA A 574 -18.77 -8.73 -27.42
C ALA A 574 -18.77 -8.28 -28.88
N ALA A 575 -19.74 -8.75 -29.67
CA ALA A 575 -19.94 -8.24 -31.02
C ALA A 575 -20.15 -6.71 -31.00
N GLY A 576 -19.36 -5.96 -31.77
CA GLY A 576 -19.38 -4.50 -31.77
C GLY A 576 -18.71 -3.83 -30.55
N SER A 577 -18.16 -4.60 -29.61
CA SER A 577 -17.33 -4.08 -28.51
C SER A 577 -16.05 -3.46 -29.07
N PRO A 578 -15.54 -2.37 -28.47
CA PRO A 578 -14.23 -1.83 -28.83
C PRO A 578 -13.08 -2.78 -28.43
N ASN A 579 -13.33 -3.73 -27.54
CA ASN A 579 -12.37 -4.78 -27.17
C ASN A 579 -12.52 -5.98 -28.11
N THR A 580 -11.40 -6.44 -28.68
CA THR A 580 -11.41 -7.56 -29.62
C THR A 580 -10.24 -8.51 -29.37
N PHE A 581 -10.50 -9.80 -29.51
CA PHE A 581 -9.47 -10.83 -29.60
C PHE A 581 -9.64 -11.57 -30.93
N SER A 582 -8.55 -11.74 -31.66
CA SER A 582 -8.59 -12.29 -33.01
C SER A 582 -7.40 -13.18 -33.31
N LEU A 583 -7.62 -14.09 -34.24
CA LEU A 583 -6.59 -14.96 -34.81
C LEU A 583 -6.66 -14.82 -36.33
N ALA A 584 -5.51 -14.60 -36.96
CA ALA A 584 -5.35 -14.52 -38.40
C ALA A 584 -4.42 -15.63 -38.90
N MET A 585 -4.82 -16.32 -39.97
CA MET A 585 -4.11 -17.40 -40.65
C MET A 585 -4.01 -17.06 -42.14
N PRO A 586 -2.97 -16.31 -42.57
CA PRO A 586 -2.88 -15.79 -43.94
C PRO A 586 -2.98 -16.87 -45.02
N ASP A 587 -2.38 -18.04 -44.77
CA ASP A 587 -2.37 -19.18 -45.69
C ASP A 587 -3.64 -20.06 -45.60
N GLN A 588 -4.49 -19.83 -44.59
CA GLN A 588 -5.77 -20.50 -44.45
C GLN A 588 -6.83 -19.59 -43.83
N PRO A 589 -7.35 -18.58 -44.58
CA PRO A 589 -8.21 -17.53 -44.02
C PRO A 589 -9.55 -18.03 -43.46
N PHE A 590 -9.98 -19.24 -43.82
CA PHE A 590 -11.13 -19.87 -43.18
C PHE A 590 -10.90 -20.09 -41.68
N GLY A 591 -9.66 -20.28 -41.24
CA GLY A 591 -9.29 -20.42 -39.83
C GLY A 591 -9.31 -19.11 -39.03
N ASP A 592 -9.42 -17.96 -39.71
CA ASP A 592 -9.53 -16.66 -39.05
C ASP A 592 -10.73 -16.61 -38.12
N PHE A 593 -10.56 -16.02 -36.94
CA PHE A 593 -11.68 -15.72 -36.06
C PHE A 593 -11.54 -14.36 -35.38
N GLN A 594 -12.69 -13.80 -35.01
CA GLN A 594 -12.80 -12.64 -34.14
C GLN A 594 -13.77 -12.97 -32.99
N SER A 595 -13.40 -12.61 -31.76
CA SER A 595 -14.22 -12.83 -30.58
C SER A 595 -15.55 -12.09 -30.67
N THR A 596 -16.65 -12.78 -30.35
CA THR A 596 -18.00 -12.21 -30.26
C THR A 596 -18.62 -12.35 -28.89
N LYS A 597 -18.06 -13.20 -28.02
CA LYS A 597 -18.46 -13.34 -26.61
C LYS A 597 -17.30 -13.85 -25.76
N GLY A 598 -17.07 -13.20 -24.63
CA GLY A 598 -16.04 -13.59 -23.65
C GLY A 598 -15.57 -12.40 -22.82
N TRP A 599 -14.40 -12.53 -22.20
CA TRP A 599 -13.77 -11.44 -21.46
C TRP A 599 -12.25 -11.60 -21.42
N VAL A 600 -11.58 -10.52 -21.08
CA VAL A 600 -10.14 -10.46 -20.82
C VAL A 600 -9.93 -9.96 -19.41
N LEU A 601 -9.22 -10.74 -18.61
CA LEU A 601 -8.79 -10.36 -17.26
C LEU A 601 -7.31 -9.97 -17.32
N VAL A 602 -6.96 -8.75 -16.91
CA VAL A 602 -5.57 -8.30 -16.79
C VAL A 602 -5.28 -7.99 -15.33
N THR A 603 -4.35 -8.74 -14.73
CA THR A 603 -4.06 -8.66 -13.28
C THR A 603 -2.83 -7.80 -13.02
N ASN A 604 -1.72 -8.10 -13.72
CA ASN A 604 -0.47 -7.37 -13.60
C ASN A 604 -0.24 -6.48 -14.83
N ALA A 605 0.20 -5.26 -14.58
CA ALA A 605 0.29 -4.21 -15.59
C ALA A 605 1.32 -3.16 -15.19
N THR A 606 2.55 -3.34 -15.68
CA THR A 606 3.72 -2.46 -15.47
C THR A 606 4.45 -2.26 -16.79
N ASN A 607 5.43 -1.34 -16.81
CA ASN A 607 6.33 -1.17 -17.94
C ASN A 607 7.14 -2.42 -18.26
N GLU A 608 7.42 -3.27 -17.26
CA GLU A 608 8.23 -4.47 -17.43
C GLU A 608 7.39 -5.73 -17.70
N LEU A 609 6.15 -5.76 -17.23
CA LEU A 609 5.33 -6.97 -17.18
C LEU A 609 3.84 -6.67 -17.35
N ILE A 610 3.20 -7.39 -18.27
CA ILE A 610 1.73 -7.49 -18.39
C ILE A 610 1.34 -8.95 -18.30
N VAL A 611 0.37 -9.29 -17.45
CA VAL A 611 -0.15 -10.67 -17.30
C VAL A 611 -1.67 -10.64 -17.31
N GLY A 612 -2.25 -11.55 -18.08
CA GLY A 612 -3.70 -11.69 -18.14
C GLY A 612 -4.15 -12.97 -18.81
N SER A 613 -5.47 -13.12 -18.92
CA SER A 613 -6.10 -14.26 -19.58
C SER A 613 -7.32 -13.82 -20.37
N VAL A 614 -7.43 -14.32 -21.59
CA VAL A 614 -8.63 -14.24 -22.43
C VAL A 614 -9.45 -15.50 -22.22
N TYR A 615 -10.74 -15.33 -21.95
CA TYR A 615 -11.72 -16.40 -21.89
C TYR A 615 -12.70 -16.18 -23.05
N LEU A 616 -12.64 -17.08 -24.04
CA LEU A 616 -13.39 -16.98 -25.27
C LEU A 616 -14.52 -18.00 -25.29
N GLU A 617 -15.76 -17.51 -25.24
CA GLU A 617 -16.96 -18.35 -25.30
C GLU A 617 -17.47 -18.50 -26.73
N GLN A 618 -17.42 -17.40 -27.50
CA GLN A 618 -17.85 -17.39 -28.89
C GLN A 618 -16.92 -16.55 -29.75
N ALA A 619 -16.71 -17.02 -30.97
CA ALA A 619 -16.03 -16.27 -32.02
C ALA A 619 -16.82 -16.38 -33.34
N PHE A 620 -16.64 -15.40 -34.21
CA PHE A 620 -17.14 -15.43 -35.57
C PHE A 620 -15.99 -15.68 -36.54
N ARG A 621 -16.18 -16.60 -37.48
CA ARG A 621 -15.20 -16.89 -38.55
C ARG A 621 -15.64 -16.19 -39.82
N PRO A 622 -15.13 -14.98 -40.12
CA PRO A 622 -15.70 -14.12 -41.16
C PRO A 622 -15.64 -14.74 -42.56
N ARG A 623 -14.59 -15.50 -42.87
CA ARG A 623 -14.42 -16.16 -44.17
C ARG A 623 -15.23 -17.45 -44.30
N ALA A 624 -15.50 -18.13 -43.19
CA ALA A 624 -16.36 -19.32 -43.15
C ALA A 624 -17.84 -18.97 -43.00
N GLY A 625 -18.18 -17.75 -42.57
CA GLY A 625 -19.55 -17.28 -42.38
C GLY A 625 -20.27 -17.96 -41.21
N VAL A 626 -19.54 -18.58 -40.27
CA VAL A 626 -20.11 -19.37 -39.18
C VAL A 626 -19.66 -18.87 -37.81
N PRO A 627 -20.56 -18.83 -36.81
CA PRO A 627 -20.16 -18.70 -35.42
C PRO A 627 -19.50 -19.99 -34.93
N GLN A 628 -18.61 -19.84 -33.96
CA GLN A 628 -17.97 -20.94 -33.24
C GLN A 628 -18.19 -20.72 -31.74
N THR A 629 -18.71 -21.74 -31.07
CA THR A 629 -18.91 -21.76 -29.62
C THR A 629 -17.89 -22.70 -28.99
N PHE A 630 -17.34 -22.31 -27.84
CA PHE A 630 -16.41 -23.11 -27.05
C PHE A 630 -17.07 -23.45 -25.70
N ASP A 631 -17.22 -24.75 -25.42
CA ASP A 631 -17.74 -25.25 -24.14
C ASP A 631 -16.89 -26.47 -23.67
N PRO A 632 -16.03 -26.33 -22.65
CA PRO A 632 -15.80 -25.11 -21.85
C PRO A 632 -15.14 -23.98 -22.67
N PRO A 633 -15.17 -22.72 -22.18
CA PRO A 633 -14.55 -21.59 -22.86
C PRO A 633 -13.05 -21.83 -23.15
N LEU A 634 -12.60 -21.41 -24.33
CA LEU A 634 -11.20 -21.49 -24.72
C LEU A 634 -10.38 -20.44 -23.96
N GLN A 635 -9.28 -20.83 -23.34
CA GLN A 635 -8.48 -19.94 -22.51
C GLN A 635 -7.15 -19.61 -23.19
N PHE A 636 -6.86 -18.32 -23.37
CA PHE A 636 -5.52 -17.86 -23.76
C PHE A 636 -4.92 -17.10 -22.59
N ARG A 637 -3.92 -17.67 -21.94
CA ARG A 637 -3.15 -16.97 -20.92
C ARG A 637 -2.02 -16.23 -21.60
N PHE A 638 -1.75 -15.00 -21.19
CA PHE A 638 -0.70 -14.21 -21.81
C PHE A 638 0.19 -13.55 -20.77
N ARG A 639 1.45 -13.44 -21.15
CA ARG A 639 2.49 -12.76 -20.41
C ARG A 639 3.35 -11.99 -21.39
N MET A 640 3.52 -10.71 -21.14
CA MET A 640 4.40 -9.84 -21.89
C MET A 640 5.48 -9.30 -20.96
N LYS A 641 6.73 -9.65 -21.23
CA LYS A 641 7.93 -9.03 -20.71
C LYS A 641 8.55 -8.19 -21.81
N LYS A 642 8.83 -6.91 -21.51
CA LYS A 642 9.52 -6.02 -22.45
C LYS A 642 11.02 -6.23 -22.46
#